data_AF-A0A673WMD0-F1
#
_entry.id   AF-A0A673WMD0-F1
#
_cell.length_a   1.000
_cell.length_b   1.000
_cell.length_c   1.000
_cell.angle_alpha   90.00
_cell.angle_beta   90.00
_cell.angle_gamma   90.00
#
_symmetry.space_group_name_H-M   'P 1'
#
loop_
_entity.id
_entity.type
_entity.pdbx_description
1 polymer ?
#
loop_
_entity_poly.entity_id
_entity_poly.type
_entity_poly.pdbx_seq_one_letter_code
_entity_poly.pdbx_strand_id
1 'polypeptide(L)'
;MGRDSYLAVIFICLVSISRISGQSCEGKCGGKLESCSCHATCISLKNCCEDYGEYCVNVTPYSGSIFGGTDFVVLKATFNESSQIICRFNDEIKTVGYVDTDSRGHCISPLLYETGFVPLQISTDNGTTFSRHGAWLSVHPGKLDPSFKATIINATQWQYYGTPKVGGPLDMTWNTSQVRAEKVNIELWGYMEKGDPYSESWQGKWEYLYSLGRDQPNSGAFRFVPKTAGKPFSDWEVGCLRISPSTHPDGTWNVQAVWTDDHALAWHLEDKFRQDSAVWALDKCKAWDQLEETLPDFLSEIIDCPCTLAQARADTGRFHTDYGCDIEKGSVCTYHPGSVHCVRAIQASPKFAAGQQCCYDHTGAQVLTDDSIGGSTPDRAHDWGSPPFVKPPRVPGFSHWVYDVLSFYYCCLWSDNCHYYFKRRPSSDCRTYQAPKAGVVFGDPHFITFDGVSYSFNGKGEYTIMVSESKELTIQGRTEDKKFRGSHMVKATKLSAVAMREGTSDIIEVRLGNPQDHLQVLQNQTSLSFSEQSWMDLKGVFVFSPNPTNVTVMFPSGAGVELRLRGGTMTTTVLLPEVFKDITGGLLGKMNGDPKDDLVTSDGQTESDQGNAEGLFNFGASWAILNESTLFTYDSERLLNSYLHAPKHDASFRPVFSIPEDPNDPLDSQASELCSGEGSLYDTLMARSLEMGNATRVSFQSHMSVVEDLEPVVSCGWLSPPTNGKKEGTRYLQGAVVKLSCDSGYVLWGSEEHTCLGTGQWSGETTTCVAGMDHLSPKRPSPGYHLLGSVSCCILWGSNTKLYPVTSGTIPQLYRSPFLLQSLPYVLPLWQLYGTCTAGEQSALDYSPIPNQPQLVLAREHVETWHVQQIEPSPRDVHSVCHQALTSLPLVADLLYATVCTHYWKSL
;
A
#
# COMPACT_ATOMS: atom_id res chain seq x y z
N MET A 1 88.06 -57.86 -4.79
CA MET A 1 87.95 -58.30 -6.21
C MET A 1 86.48 -58.30 -6.57
N GLY A 2 86.07 -57.68 -7.69
CA GLY A 2 84.67 -57.73 -8.15
C GLY A 2 84.16 -56.45 -8.83
N ARG A 3 84.53 -56.29 -10.12
CA ARG A 3 83.96 -55.42 -11.19
C ARG A 3 82.99 -54.27 -10.85
N ASP A 4 83.30 -53.12 -11.42
CA ASP A 4 82.38 -52.00 -11.67
C ASP A 4 81.29 -52.37 -12.70
N SER A 5 80.12 -51.71 -12.63
CA SER A 5 79.27 -51.38 -13.79
C SER A 5 78.23 -50.29 -13.47
N TYR A 6 78.14 -49.34 -14.40
CA TYR A 6 77.30 -48.14 -14.47
C TYR A 6 75.85 -48.25 -13.98
N LEU A 7 75.38 -47.20 -13.30
CA LEU A 7 73.94 -46.88 -13.22
C LEU A 7 73.48 -46.24 -14.54
N ALA A 8 72.27 -46.60 -14.98
CA ALA A 8 71.52 -45.87 -16.00
C ALA A 8 70.21 -45.35 -15.39
N VAL A 9 69.84 -44.10 -15.73
CA VAL A 9 68.61 -43.46 -15.21
C VAL A 9 67.42 -43.85 -16.07
N ILE A 10 66.34 -44.30 -15.45
CA ILE A 10 65.01 -44.42 -16.09
C ILE A 10 64.09 -43.39 -15.43
N PHE A 11 63.65 -42.40 -16.21
CA PHE A 11 62.64 -41.43 -15.81
C PHE A 11 61.25 -42.04 -16.03
N ILE A 12 60.46 -42.21 -14.98
CA ILE A 12 59.03 -42.57 -15.10
C ILE A 12 58.21 -41.31 -14.85
N CYS A 13 57.60 -40.78 -15.90
CA CYS A 13 56.66 -39.66 -15.79
C CYS A 13 55.33 -40.16 -15.24
N LEU A 14 55.16 -40.16 -13.91
CA LEU A 14 53.85 -40.24 -13.29
C LEU A 14 53.09 -38.94 -13.59
N VAL A 15 52.14 -39.01 -14.53
CA VAL A 15 51.17 -37.94 -14.76
C VAL A 15 50.15 -37.97 -13.62
N SER A 16 50.52 -37.37 -12.49
CA SER A 16 49.59 -37.08 -11.41
C SER A 16 48.58 -36.05 -11.91
N ILE A 17 47.41 -36.53 -12.36
CA ILE A 17 46.23 -35.67 -12.55
C ILE A 17 45.71 -35.31 -11.16
N SER A 18 46.43 -34.40 -10.51
CA SER A 18 45.94 -33.66 -9.36
C SER A 18 44.73 -32.88 -9.83
N ARG A 19 43.52 -33.36 -9.51
CA ARG A 19 42.34 -32.48 -9.56
C ARG A 19 42.65 -31.31 -8.63
N ILE A 20 42.84 -30.13 -9.21
CA ILE A 20 42.89 -28.90 -8.43
C ILE A 20 41.53 -28.83 -7.74
N SER A 21 41.52 -28.83 -6.41
CA SER A 21 40.28 -28.71 -5.64
C SER A 21 39.77 -27.29 -5.87
N GLY A 22 38.80 -27.14 -6.78
CA GLY A 22 38.12 -25.89 -7.04
C GLY A 22 37.55 -25.32 -5.74
N GLN A 23 37.52 -23.99 -5.64
CA GLN A 23 36.85 -23.34 -4.53
C GLN A 23 35.34 -23.52 -4.70
N SER A 24 34.70 -24.08 -3.68
CA SER A 24 33.30 -24.52 -3.71
C SER A 24 32.36 -23.54 -3.00
N CYS A 25 31.14 -23.39 -3.54
CA CYS A 25 30.06 -22.62 -2.95
C CYS A 25 29.25 -23.32 -1.84
N GLU A 26 29.55 -24.59 -1.53
CA GLU A 26 28.93 -25.30 -0.40
C GLU A 26 29.08 -24.50 0.90
N GLY A 27 27.94 -24.12 1.50
CA GLY A 27 27.89 -23.29 2.71
C GLY A 27 28.44 -21.85 2.56
N LYS A 28 28.61 -21.33 1.34
CA LYS A 28 29.25 -20.03 1.05
C LYS A 28 28.50 -19.13 0.08
N CYS A 29 27.21 -19.36 -0.15
CA CYS A 29 26.39 -18.49 -0.99
C CYS A 29 26.41 -17.04 -0.48
N GLY A 30 26.52 -16.07 -1.40
CA GLY A 30 26.82 -14.67 -1.09
C GLY A 30 28.31 -14.35 -0.93
N GLY A 31 29.19 -15.34 -0.74
CA GLY A 31 30.63 -15.14 -0.58
C GLY A 31 31.37 -14.82 -1.88
N LYS A 32 32.49 -14.10 -1.77
CA LYS A 32 33.50 -13.95 -2.83
C LYS A 32 34.75 -14.73 -2.39
N LEU A 33 35.26 -15.62 -3.24
CA LEU A 33 36.42 -16.47 -2.97
C LEU A 33 37.62 -15.97 -3.79
N GLU A 34 38.79 -16.61 -3.67
CA GLU A 34 40.05 -16.14 -4.29
C GLU A 34 40.08 -16.37 -5.80
N SER A 35 39.51 -17.49 -6.28
CA SER A 35 39.50 -17.86 -7.70
C SER A 35 38.15 -17.74 -8.39
N CYS A 36 37.06 -17.57 -7.64
CA CYS A 36 35.68 -17.53 -8.15
C CYS A 36 34.73 -16.90 -7.12
N SER A 37 33.47 -16.71 -7.49
CA SER A 37 32.45 -16.06 -6.64
C SER A 37 31.22 -16.94 -6.43
N CYS A 38 30.65 -16.85 -5.23
CA CYS A 38 29.37 -17.42 -4.82
C CYS A 38 28.30 -16.35 -4.54
N HIS A 39 28.65 -15.08 -4.74
CA HIS A 39 27.74 -13.94 -4.74
C HIS A 39 27.00 -13.81 -6.08
N ALA A 40 25.70 -13.49 -6.07
CA ALA A 40 24.81 -13.56 -7.24
C ALA A 40 25.29 -12.79 -8.48
N THR A 41 26.02 -11.68 -8.28
CA THR A 41 26.66 -10.89 -9.35
C THR A 41 27.66 -11.69 -10.19
N CYS A 42 28.08 -12.88 -9.75
CA CYS A 42 29.01 -13.74 -10.48
C CYS A 42 28.47 -14.20 -11.84
N ILE A 43 27.15 -14.25 -12.00
CA ILE A 43 26.47 -14.68 -13.23
C ILE A 43 26.75 -13.66 -14.33
N SER A 44 26.48 -12.37 -14.05
CA SER A 44 26.76 -11.25 -14.95
C SER A 44 28.26 -11.07 -15.20
N LEU A 45 29.09 -11.23 -14.17
CA LEU A 45 30.56 -11.13 -14.23
C LEU A 45 31.26 -12.38 -14.82
N LYS A 46 30.51 -13.47 -15.09
CA LYS A 46 31.00 -14.76 -15.61
C LYS A 46 32.15 -15.38 -14.80
N ASN A 47 32.17 -15.13 -13.48
CA ASN A 47 33.21 -15.61 -12.56
C ASN A 47 32.64 -16.45 -11.39
N CYS A 48 31.47 -17.06 -11.59
CA CYS A 48 30.92 -18.02 -10.62
C CYS A 48 31.87 -19.22 -10.42
N CYS A 49 31.84 -19.81 -9.24
CA CYS A 49 32.42 -21.14 -9.05
C CYS A 49 31.64 -22.19 -9.87
N GLU A 50 32.30 -23.27 -10.27
CA GLU A 50 31.72 -24.32 -11.13
C GLU A 50 30.45 -24.95 -10.52
N ASP A 51 30.39 -24.99 -9.20
CA ASP A 51 29.30 -25.56 -8.40
C ASP A 51 28.28 -24.51 -7.90
N TYR A 52 28.36 -23.25 -8.35
CA TYR A 52 27.47 -22.18 -7.89
C TYR A 52 25.99 -22.54 -8.06
N GLY A 53 25.59 -23.08 -9.22
CA GLY A 53 24.21 -23.49 -9.50
C GLY A 53 23.75 -24.76 -8.78
N GLU A 54 24.68 -25.51 -8.18
CA GLU A 54 24.39 -26.72 -7.41
C GLU A 54 24.12 -26.40 -5.93
N TYR A 55 24.85 -25.42 -5.36
CA TYR A 55 24.71 -25.04 -3.95
C TYR A 55 23.94 -23.74 -3.71
N CYS A 56 23.94 -22.79 -4.64
CA CYS A 56 23.21 -21.52 -4.54
C CYS A 56 22.03 -21.55 -5.52
N VAL A 57 20.93 -22.12 -5.06
CA VAL A 57 19.84 -22.61 -5.91
C VAL A 57 18.69 -21.62 -6.04
N ASN A 58 18.16 -21.52 -7.26
CA ASN A 58 16.85 -20.92 -7.52
C ASN A 58 15.80 -22.05 -7.58
N VAL A 59 14.52 -21.68 -7.46
CA VAL A 59 13.39 -22.62 -7.51
C VAL A 59 12.29 -22.11 -8.43
N THR A 60 11.37 -22.98 -8.87
CA THR A 60 10.13 -22.57 -9.56
C THR A 60 8.94 -23.47 -9.18
N PRO A 61 7.74 -22.92 -8.87
CA PRO A 61 7.52 -21.50 -8.57
C PRO A 61 8.45 -21.00 -7.44
N TYR A 62 8.76 -19.71 -7.41
CA TYR A 62 9.55 -19.10 -6.33
C TYR A 62 8.68 -18.55 -5.19
N SER A 63 7.36 -18.61 -5.35
CA SER A 63 6.38 -18.05 -4.44
C SER A 63 5.19 -18.98 -4.19
N GLY A 64 4.46 -18.74 -3.10
CA GLY A 64 3.22 -19.42 -2.78
C GLY A 64 2.54 -18.88 -1.53
N SER A 65 1.34 -19.37 -1.23
CA SER A 65 0.56 -18.94 -0.05
C SER A 65 1.32 -19.17 1.25
N ILE A 66 1.12 -18.28 2.24
CA ILE A 66 1.55 -18.51 3.62
C ILE A 66 1.00 -19.83 4.19
N PHE A 67 -0.09 -20.39 3.66
CA PHE A 67 -0.64 -21.68 4.11
C PHE A 67 0.23 -22.89 3.74
N GLY A 68 1.20 -22.72 2.83
CA GLY A 68 2.04 -23.78 2.30
C GLY A 68 1.31 -24.72 1.33
N GLY A 69 1.93 -25.86 1.06
CA GLY A 69 1.44 -26.89 0.15
C GLY A 69 1.81 -26.70 -1.33
N THR A 70 2.38 -25.55 -1.70
CA THR A 70 2.94 -25.36 -3.05
C THR A 70 4.14 -26.29 -3.25
N ASP A 71 4.06 -27.12 -4.28
CA ASP A 71 5.07 -28.05 -4.79
C ASP A 71 5.98 -27.31 -5.79
N PHE A 72 7.27 -27.21 -5.49
CA PHE A 72 8.24 -26.48 -6.30
C PHE A 72 9.51 -27.28 -6.59
N VAL A 73 10.09 -27.04 -7.76
CA VAL A 73 11.30 -27.73 -8.24
C VAL A 73 12.55 -26.87 -8.05
N VAL A 74 13.65 -27.52 -7.65
CA VAL A 74 14.97 -26.90 -7.55
C VAL A 74 15.61 -26.81 -8.93
N LEU A 75 16.07 -25.61 -9.30
CA LEU A 75 16.68 -25.34 -10.60
C LEU A 75 18.20 -25.48 -10.54
N LYS A 76 18.78 -26.06 -11.59
CA LYS A 76 20.24 -26.18 -11.86
C LYS A 76 21.06 -27.07 -10.92
N ALA A 77 20.48 -27.54 -9.82
CA ALA A 77 21.06 -28.57 -8.95
C ALA A 77 20.65 -29.99 -9.36
N THR A 78 21.50 -30.98 -9.10
CA THR A 78 21.36 -32.37 -9.54
C THR A 78 21.15 -33.30 -8.35
N PHE A 79 20.14 -34.17 -8.43
CA PHE A 79 19.75 -35.06 -7.33
C PHE A 79 19.81 -36.52 -7.76
N ASN A 80 20.14 -37.41 -6.83
CA ASN A 80 20.09 -38.85 -7.07
C ASN A 80 18.68 -39.35 -6.74
N GLU A 81 18.11 -40.27 -7.51
CA GLU A 81 16.78 -40.87 -7.24
C GLU A 81 16.67 -41.46 -5.80
N SER A 82 17.81 -41.84 -5.20
CA SER A 82 17.89 -42.34 -3.82
C SER A 82 18.14 -41.27 -2.74
N SER A 83 18.22 -39.97 -3.11
CA SER A 83 18.42 -38.87 -2.16
C SER A 83 17.19 -38.64 -1.27
N GLN A 84 17.42 -38.51 0.04
CA GLN A 84 16.35 -38.25 1.02
C GLN A 84 16.25 -36.74 1.24
N ILE A 85 15.36 -36.10 0.47
CA ILE A 85 15.22 -34.64 0.44
C ILE A 85 14.48 -34.14 1.68
N ILE A 86 15.13 -33.24 2.42
CA ILE A 86 14.51 -32.45 3.50
C ILE A 86 14.75 -30.97 3.22
N CYS A 87 13.68 -30.19 3.13
CA CYS A 87 13.73 -28.76 2.86
C CYS A 87 13.46 -28.00 4.16
N ARG A 88 14.28 -27.00 4.48
CA ARG A 88 14.25 -26.22 5.73
C ARG A 88 13.99 -24.75 5.41
N PHE A 89 12.94 -24.20 6.01
CA PHE A 89 12.46 -22.83 5.81
C PHE A 89 12.62 -22.04 7.11
N ASN A 90 13.10 -20.79 6.98
CA ASN A 90 13.39 -19.89 8.11
C ASN A 90 14.20 -20.58 9.24
N ASP A 91 15.23 -21.35 8.84
CA ASP A 91 16.12 -22.18 9.68
C ASP A 91 15.48 -23.23 10.63
N GLU A 92 14.16 -23.23 10.84
CA GLU A 92 13.48 -24.13 11.79
C GLU A 92 12.57 -25.16 11.11
N ILE A 93 11.71 -24.72 10.20
CA ILE A 93 10.57 -25.52 9.73
C ILE A 93 11.02 -26.49 8.64
N LYS A 94 10.89 -27.81 8.87
CA LYS A 94 11.30 -28.86 7.93
C LYS A 94 10.10 -29.48 7.21
N THR A 95 10.21 -29.64 5.90
CA THR A 95 9.28 -30.40 5.05
C THR A 95 10.01 -31.55 4.35
N VAL A 96 9.25 -32.57 3.95
CA VAL A 96 9.77 -33.72 3.19
C VAL A 96 9.65 -33.40 1.71
N GLY A 97 10.76 -33.49 0.99
CA GLY A 97 10.82 -33.37 -0.46
C GLY A 97 10.92 -34.74 -1.14
N TYR A 98 11.12 -34.74 -2.45
CA TYR A 98 11.38 -35.95 -3.24
C TYR A 98 12.25 -35.63 -4.46
N VAL A 99 12.61 -36.64 -5.24
CA VAL A 99 13.30 -36.50 -6.53
C VAL A 99 12.38 -37.03 -7.63
N ASP A 100 12.28 -36.31 -8.76
CA ASP A 100 11.46 -36.71 -9.90
C ASP A 100 12.23 -37.57 -10.93
N THR A 101 11.53 -38.01 -11.97
CA THR A 101 12.09 -38.82 -13.06
C THR A 101 13.17 -38.10 -13.89
N ASP A 102 13.29 -36.78 -13.75
CA ASP A 102 14.26 -35.96 -14.45
C ASP A 102 15.49 -35.68 -13.54
N SER A 103 15.60 -36.38 -12.40
CA SER A 103 16.65 -36.20 -11.37
C SER A 103 16.65 -34.80 -10.72
N ARG A 104 15.50 -34.13 -10.67
CA ARG A 104 15.31 -32.83 -10.02
C ARG A 104 14.73 -33.00 -8.62
N GLY A 105 15.25 -32.22 -7.67
CA GLY A 105 14.72 -32.15 -6.31
C GLY A 105 13.44 -31.33 -6.27
N HIS A 106 12.44 -31.83 -5.55
CA HIS A 106 11.19 -31.15 -5.25
C HIS A 106 11.08 -30.89 -3.75
N CYS A 107 10.52 -29.72 -3.39
CA CYS A 107 10.16 -29.35 -2.03
C CYS A 107 8.67 -28.99 -1.98
N ILE A 108 8.06 -29.21 -0.81
CA ILE A 108 6.74 -28.66 -0.48
C ILE A 108 6.94 -27.50 0.49
N SER A 109 6.29 -26.35 0.24
CA SER A 109 6.27 -25.22 1.19
C SER A 109 5.47 -25.57 2.46
N PRO A 110 5.93 -25.17 3.65
CA PRO A 110 5.19 -25.37 4.90
C PRO A 110 4.16 -24.29 5.14
N LEU A 111 3.31 -24.47 6.16
CA LEU A 111 2.66 -23.33 6.81
C LEU A 111 3.73 -22.36 7.32
N LEU A 112 3.62 -21.11 6.88
CA LEU A 112 4.37 -19.95 7.36
C LEU A 112 3.37 -18.96 7.97
N TYR A 113 3.78 -18.24 9.01
CA TYR A 113 2.96 -17.20 9.64
C TYR A 113 3.40 -15.79 9.20
N GLU A 114 4.27 -15.69 8.21
CA GLU A 114 4.96 -14.47 7.79
C GLU A 114 4.89 -14.27 6.26
N THR A 115 5.01 -13.04 5.79
CA THR A 115 5.14 -12.71 4.37
C THR A 115 6.54 -12.22 4.02
N GLY A 116 6.89 -12.27 2.74
CA GLY A 116 8.21 -11.90 2.22
C GLY A 116 9.16 -13.09 2.02
N PHE A 117 10.42 -12.80 1.74
CA PHE A 117 11.42 -13.85 1.48
C PHE A 117 11.90 -14.52 2.78
N VAL A 118 11.66 -15.83 2.89
CA VAL A 118 12.24 -16.68 3.94
C VAL A 118 13.47 -17.44 3.42
N PRO A 119 14.52 -17.65 4.24
CA PRO A 119 15.63 -18.52 3.89
C PRO A 119 15.16 -19.94 3.57
N LEU A 120 15.63 -20.50 2.46
CA LEU A 120 15.40 -21.89 2.06
C LEU A 120 16.74 -22.63 2.05
N GLN A 121 16.78 -23.82 2.64
CA GLN A 121 17.94 -24.70 2.63
C GLN A 121 17.52 -26.15 2.35
N ILE A 122 18.35 -26.91 1.64
CA ILE A 122 17.97 -28.24 1.14
C ILE A 122 19.05 -29.26 1.46
N SER A 123 18.62 -30.32 2.15
CA SER A 123 19.38 -31.53 2.47
C SER A 123 19.08 -32.63 1.44
N THR A 124 20.09 -33.46 1.15
CA THR A 124 19.96 -34.72 0.39
C THR A 124 20.19 -35.98 1.23
N ASP A 125 20.44 -35.81 2.53
CA ASP A 125 20.89 -36.84 3.49
C ASP A 125 19.98 -36.92 4.72
N ASN A 126 18.65 -36.81 4.48
CA ASN A 126 17.59 -36.92 5.49
C ASN A 126 17.68 -35.85 6.60
N GLY A 127 18.12 -34.64 6.25
CA GLY A 127 18.22 -33.50 7.15
C GLY A 127 19.45 -33.51 8.07
N THR A 128 20.51 -34.25 7.70
CA THR A 128 21.77 -34.33 8.45
C THR A 128 22.69 -33.16 8.11
N THR A 129 22.80 -32.79 6.84
CA THR A 129 23.48 -31.60 6.34
C THR A 129 22.58 -30.79 5.41
N PHE A 130 22.71 -29.46 5.44
CA PHE A 130 21.95 -28.52 4.61
C PHE A 130 22.94 -27.74 3.74
N SER A 131 23.43 -28.38 2.67
CA SER A 131 24.49 -27.83 1.83
C SER A 131 24.00 -26.80 0.83
N ARG A 132 22.80 -27.00 0.26
CA ARG A 132 22.20 -26.10 -0.74
C ARG A 132 21.34 -25.03 -0.09
N HIS A 133 21.44 -23.81 -0.58
CA HIS A 133 20.83 -22.59 -0.04
C HIS A 133 20.12 -21.81 -1.15
N GLY A 134 18.97 -21.22 -0.83
CA GLY A 134 18.16 -20.37 -1.72
C GLY A 134 17.18 -19.53 -0.90
N ALA A 135 16.11 -19.05 -1.53
CA ALA A 135 15.04 -18.31 -0.87
C ALA A 135 13.66 -18.74 -1.38
N TRP A 136 12.63 -18.53 -0.56
CA TRP A 136 11.22 -18.78 -0.87
C TRP A 136 10.40 -17.53 -0.56
N LEU A 137 9.52 -17.10 -1.47
CA LEU A 137 8.64 -15.94 -1.25
C LEU A 137 7.29 -16.39 -0.65
N SER A 138 7.09 -16.08 0.63
CA SER A 138 5.82 -16.31 1.33
C SER A 138 4.84 -15.18 1.03
N VAL A 139 3.67 -15.49 0.47
CA VAL A 139 2.72 -14.49 -0.08
C VAL A 139 1.41 -14.50 0.69
N HIS A 140 0.97 -13.31 1.11
CA HIS A 140 -0.35 -13.09 1.70
C HIS A 140 -1.47 -13.67 0.81
N PRO A 141 -2.47 -14.41 1.34
CA PRO A 141 -3.50 -15.05 0.54
C PRO A 141 -4.19 -14.08 -0.42
N GLY A 142 -4.70 -12.95 0.08
CA GLY A 142 -5.34 -11.92 -0.74
C GLY A 142 -4.45 -11.30 -1.83
N LYS A 143 -3.12 -11.32 -1.67
CA LYS A 143 -2.15 -10.81 -2.66
C LYS A 143 -1.71 -11.86 -3.70
N LEU A 144 -1.85 -13.15 -3.40
CA LEU A 144 -1.37 -14.25 -4.24
C LEU A 144 -2.14 -14.32 -5.58
N ASP A 145 -1.44 -14.54 -6.69
CA ASP A 145 -2.06 -14.71 -8.01
C ASP A 145 -3.12 -15.84 -8.03
N PRO A 146 -4.33 -15.62 -8.59
CA PRO A 146 -5.43 -16.59 -8.57
C PRO A 146 -5.13 -17.97 -9.19
N SER A 147 -4.13 -18.10 -10.07
CA SER A 147 -3.75 -19.39 -10.67
C SER A 147 -3.13 -20.39 -9.69
N PHE A 148 -2.70 -19.92 -8.51
CA PHE A 148 -2.19 -20.72 -7.39
C PHE A 148 -3.25 -21.01 -6.31
N LYS A 149 -4.53 -20.68 -6.55
CA LYS A 149 -5.62 -20.82 -5.57
C LYS A 149 -6.71 -21.82 -5.99
N ALA A 150 -7.55 -22.15 -5.03
CA ALA A 150 -8.91 -22.61 -5.26
C ALA A 150 -9.89 -21.44 -5.09
N THR A 151 -10.91 -21.36 -5.94
CA THR A 151 -11.91 -20.29 -5.97
C THR A 151 -13.24 -20.79 -5.40
N ILE A 152 -13.81 -20.07 -4.44
CA ILE A 152 -15.21 -20.27 -4.03
C ILE A 152 -16.14 -19.63 -5.06
N ILE A 153 -17.12 -20.40 -5.56
CA ILE A 153 -18.10 -19.90 -6.52
C ILE A 153 -19.28 -19.26 -5.76
N ASN A 154 -19.72 -18.08 -6.20
CA ASN A 154 -20.79 -17.30 -5.58
C ASN A 154 -20.50 -16.95 -4.11
N ALA A 155 -19.42 -16.21 -3.84
CA ALA A 155 -18.96 -15.87 -2.48
C ALA A 155 -20.05 -15.33 -1.56
N THR A 156 -21.00 -14.54 -2.08
CA THR A 156 -22.17 -14.04 -1.33
C THR A 156 -23.05 -15.17 -0.76
N GLN A 157 -23.21 -16.29 -1.48
CA GLN A 157 -23.94 -17.45 -0.96
C GLN A 157 -23.17 -18.19 0.14
N TRP A 158 -21.84 -18.16 0.12
CA TRP A 158 -21.01 -18.68 1.23
C TRP A 158 -21.11 -17.76 2.45
N GLN A 159 -20.95 -16.44 2.24
CA GLN A 159 -21.01 -15.36 3.22
C GLN A 159 -22.32 -15.31 4.01
N TYR A 160 -23.46 -15.57 3.37
CA TYR A 160 -24.78 -15.54 3.98
C TYR A 160 -25.41 -16.93 4.20
N TYR A 161 -24.66 -18.04 4.04
CA TYR A 161 -25.28 -19.37 4.11
C TYR A 161 -25.95 -19.63 5.46
N GLY A 162 -27.25 -19.93 5.45
CA GLY A 162 -28.03 -20.23 6.66
C GLY A 162 -28.75 -19.03 7.25
N THR A 163 -28.50 -17.81 6.77
CA THR A 163 -29.38 -16.66 7.05
C THR A 163 -30.70 -16.79 6.26
N PRO A 164 -31.74 -16.00 6.58
CA PRO A 164 -33.04 -16.13 5.91
C PRO A 164 -32.96 -16.08 4.38
N LYS A 165 -33.55 -17.11 3.73
CA LYS A 165 -33.60 -17.33 2.27
C LYS A 165 -32.30 -17.78 1.59
N VAL A 166 -31.17 -17.94 2.31
CA VAL A 166 -29.88 -18.33 1.71
C VAL A 166 -29.48 -19.75 2.12
N GLY A 167 -29.23 -20.60 1.11
CA GLY A 167 -28.83 -22.00 1.30
C GLY A 167 -28.57 -22.73 -0.01
N GLY A 168 -28.63 -24.07 -0.01
CA GLY A 168 -28.51 -24.91 -1.21
C GLY A 168 -27.15 -25.63 -1.31
N PRO A 169 -26.71 -26.05 -2.51
CA PRO A 169 -25.34 -26.50 -2.70
C PRO A 169 -24.37 -25.30 -2.68
N LEU A 170 -23.16 -25.52 -2.17
CA LEU A 170 -22.00 -24.65 -2.36
C LEU A 170 -21.02 -25.30 -3.36
N ASP A 171 -20.36 -24.46 -4.15
CA ASP A 171 -19.50 -24.84 -5.27
C ASP A 171 -18.13 -24.17 -5.17
N MET A 172 -17.07 -24.91 -5.53
CA MET A 172 -15.69 -24.42 -5.59
C MET A 172 -14.91 -25.06 -6.74
N THR A 173 -13.86 -24.39 -7.23
CA THR A 173 -13.01 -24.86 -8.34
C THR A 173 -11.52 -24.66 -8.04
N TRP A 174 -10.64 -25.44 -8.68
CA TRP A 174 -9.18 -25.28 -8.61
C TRP A 174 -8.50 -25.79 -9.88
N ASN A 175 -7.28 -25.34 -10.14
CA ASN A 175 -6.44 -25.93 -11.19
C ASN A 175 -5.90 -27.29 -10.72
N THR A 176 -6.26 -28.37 -11.42
CA THR A 176 -5.86 -29.75 -11.07
C THR A 176 -4.35 -29.97 -11.09
N SER A 177 -3.58 -29.19 -11.85
CA SER A 177 -2.11 -29.34 -11.90
C SER A 177 -1.40 -28.95 -10.61
N GLN A 178 -2.04 -28.15 -9.74
CA GLN A 178 -1.47 -27.72 -8.45
C GLN A 178 -1.40 -28.86 -7.42
N VAL A 179 -2.19 -29.92 -7.62
CA VAL A 179 -2.22 -31.11 -6.74
C VAL A 179 -2.03 -32.35 -7.62
N ARG A 180 -0.79 -32.86 -7.70
CA ARG A 180 -0.38 -33.94 -8.63
C ARG A 180 -0.85 -35.34 -8.17
N ALA A 181 -2.16 -35.54 -8.08
CA ALA A 181 -2.79 -36.80 -7.70
C ALA A 181 -4.06 -37.09 -8.53
N GLU A 182 -4.37 -38.37 -8.75
CA GLU A 182 -5.64 -38.80 -9.38
C GLU A 182 -6.87 -38.49 -8.51
N LYS A 183 -6.67 -38.46 -7.19
CA LYS A 183 -7.72 -38.26 -6.19
C LYS A 183 -7.28 -37.33 -5.06
N VAL A 184 -8.23 -36.58 -4.53
CA VAL A 184 -8.06 -35.57 -3.51
C VAL A 184 -9.05 -35.69 -2.35
N ASN A 185 -8.59 -35.27 -1.17
CA ASN A 185 -9.44 -34.97 -0.03
C ASN A 185 -9.75 -33.46 -0.05
N ILE A 186 -10.96 -33.09 0.38
CA ILE A 186 -11.42 -31.71 0.52
C ILE A 186 -11.61 -31.46 2.01
N GLU A 187 -10.70 -30.71 2.62
CA GLU A 187 -10.56 -30.56 4.07
C GLU A 187 -10.96 -29.17 4.54
N LEU A 188 -11.73 -29.07 5.62
CA LEU A 188 -11.96 -27.81 6.33
C LEU A 188 -10.87 -27.58 7.37
N TRP A 189 -10.20 -26.44 7.26
CA TRP A 189 -9.23 -25.93 8.23
C TRP A 189 -9.77 -24.66 8.87
N GLY A 190 -9.79 -24.62 10.20
CA GLY A 190 -10.20 -23.45 10.97
C GLY A 190 -9.01 -22.66 11.49
N TYR A 191 -9.20 -21.35 11.64
CA TYR A 191 -8.31 -20.47 12.39
C TYR A 191 -9.06 -19.82 13.57
N MET A 192 -8.41 -19.71 14.73
CA MET A 192 -8.89 -18.89 15.84
C MET A 192 -7.73 -18.51 16.77
N GLU A 193 -7.84 -17.38 17.45
CA GLU A 193 -6.84 -16.94 18.44
C GLU A 193 -7.30 -17.25 19.87
N LYS A 194 -6.36 -17.58 20.76
CA LYS A 194 -6.63 -17.87 22.18
C LYS A 194 -5.52 -17.32 23.07
N GLY A 195 -5.86 -17.08 24.33
CA GLY A 195 -4.98 -16.46 25.33
C GLY A 195 -5.52 -15.12 25.81
N ASP A 196 -4.74 -14.43 26.63
CA ASP A 196 -5.05 -13.13 27.20
C ASP A 196 -4.48 -12.04 26.28
N PRO A 197 -5.29 -11.13 25.70
CA PRO A 197 -4.82 -10.17 24.72
C PRO A 197 -3.63 -9.31 25.17
N TYR A 198 -2.76 -9.02 24.21
CA TYR A 198 -1.45 -8.36 24.35
C TYR A 198 -0.50 -9.02 25.37
N SER A 199 -0.61 -10.34 25.58
CA SER A 199 0.31 -11.14 26.40
C SER A 199 0.96 -12.29 25.64
N GLU A 200 1.96 -12.94 26.25
CA GLU A 200 2.64 -14.13 25.68
C GLU A 200 1.75 -15.38 25.59
N SER A 201 0.58 -15.40 26.24
CA SER A 201 -0.40 -16.48 26.09
C SER A 201 -1.25 -16.34 24.83
N TRP A 202 -1.31 -15.14 24.21
CA TRP A 202 -2.10 -14.85 23.02
C TRP A 202 -1.42 -15.40 21.77
N GLN A 203 -2.02 -16.44 21.18
CA GLN A 203 -1.45 -17.19 20.06
C GLN A 203 -2.54 -17.56 19.06
N GLY A 204 -2.21 -17.44 17.77
CA GLY A 204 -3.04 -17.98 16.69
C GLY A 204 -3.00 -19.49 16.67
N LYS A 205 -4.15 -20.15 16.55
CA LYS A 205 -4.26 -21.60 16.40
C LYS A 205 -4.93 -21.95 15.08
N TRP A 206 -4.23 -22.73 14.27
CA TRP A 206 -4.81 -23.49 13.16
C TRP A 206 -5.19 -24.91 13.60
N GLU A 207 -6.30 -25.43 13.09
CA GLU A 207 -6.69 -26.84 13.31
C GLU A 207 -7.45 -27.40 12.10
N TYR A 208 -7.11 -28.62 11.69
CA TYR A 208 -7.94 -29.41 10.76
C TYR A 208 -9.21 -29.85 11.51
N LEU A 209 -10.37 -29.53 10.95
CA LEU A 209 -11.65 -29.80 11.59
C LEU A 209 -12.23 -31.14 11.09
N TYR A 210 -12.48 -31.24 9.78
CA TYR A 210 -12.93 -32.47 9.11
C TYR A 210 -12.88 -32.35 7.58
N SER A 211 -12.74 -33.47 6.88
CA SER A 211 -12.91 -33.52 5.42
C SER A 211 -14.37 -33.58 4.98
N LEU A 212 -14.76 -32.63 4.12
CA LEU A 212 -16.03 -32.56 3.38
C LEU A 212 -16.14 -33.66 2.32
N GLY A 213 -15.02 -33.96 1.67
CA GLY A 213 -14.87 -35.02 0.68
C GLY A 213 -13.58 -35.80 0.93
N ARG A 214 -13.61 -37.11 0.66
CA ARG A 214 -12.45 -38.01 0.72
C ARG A 214 -12.41 -38.87 -0.52
N ASP A 215 -11.22 -39.25 -0.98
CA ASP A 215 -11.04 -40.13 -2.15
C ASP A 215 -11.80 -39.62 -3.41
N GLN A 216 -11.95 -38.30 -3.55
CA GLN A 216 -12.70 -37.68 -4.65
C GLN A 216 -11.83 -37.60 -5.90
N PRO A 217 -12.35 -37.81 -7.12
CA PRO A 217 -11.59 -37.59 -8.34
C PRO A 217 -11.06 -36.15 -8.43
N ASN A 218 -9.82 -35.95 -8.85
CA ASN A 218 -9.22 -34.62 -9.04
C ASN A 218 -9.77 -33.96 -10.33
N SER A 219 -11.03 -33.52 -10.28
CA SER A 219 -11.79 -32.96 -11.40
C SER A 219 -11.65 -31.44 -11.57
N GLY A 220 -11.01 -30.75 -10.62
CA GLY A 220 -10.91 -29.29 -10.60
C GLY A 220 -12.17 -28.58 -10.10
N ALA A 221 -13.18 -29.32 -9.61
CA ALA A 221 -14.40 -28.78 -9.05
C ALA A 221 -15.00 -29.67 -7.97
N PHE A 222 -15.55 -29.07 -6.91
CA PHE A 222 -16.25 -29.77 -5.83
C PHE A 222 -17.56 -29.07 -5.47
N ARG A 223 -18.60 -29.87 -5.19
CA ARG A 223 -19.94 -29.44 -4.81
C ARG A 223 -20.41 -30.20 -3.58
N PHE A 224 -20.92 -29.49 -2.57
CA PHE A 224 -21.51 -30.12 -1.39
C PHE A 224 -22.74 -29.35 -0.89
N VAL A 225 -23.55 -29.97 -0.02
CA VAL A 225 -24.67 -29.29 0.67
C VAL A 225 -24.30 -29.15 2.15
N PRO A 226 -24.09 -27.91 2.66
CA PRO A 226 -23.62 -27.69 4.02
C PRO A 226 -24.53 -28.20 5.14
N LYS A 227 -23.93 -28.98 6.04
CA LYS A 227 -24.51 -29.38 7.33
C LYS A 227 -23.95 -28.50 8.44
N THR A 228 -24.75 -28.25 9.48
CA THR A 228 -24.29 -27.61 10.72
C THR A 228 -23.32 -28.53 11.46
N ALA A 229 -22.37 -27.94 12.17
CA ALA A 229 -21.43 -28.67 13.01
C ALA A 229 -21.85 -28.67 14.49
N GLY A 230 -21.56 -29.77 15.19
CA GLY A 230 -21.60 -29.82 16.64
C GLY A 230 -20.34 -29.22 17.26
N LYS A 231 -20.42 -28.85 18.55
CA LYS A 231 -19.25 -28.45 19.35
C LYS A 231 -18.26 -29.63 19.47
N PRO A 232 -16.93 -29.39 19.46
CA PRO A 232 -16.26 -28.08 19.48
C PRO A 232 -16.05 -27.47 18.08
N PHE A 233 -16.49 -28.11 17.00
CA PHE A 233 -16.19 -27.62 15.66
C PHE A 233 -16.94 -26.33 15.33
N SER A 234 -18.22 -26.20 15.71
CA SER A 234 -18.97 -24.93 15.55
C SER A 234 -18.58 -23.80 16.51
N ASP A 235 -17.38 -23.84 17.08
CA ASP A 235 -16.70 -22.68 17.68
C ASP A 235 -15.69 -22.03 16.70
N TRP A 236 -15.49 -22.60 15.51
CA TRP A 236 -14.57 -22.10 14.48
C TRP A 236 -15.34 -21.30 13.42
N GLU A 237 -15.02 -20.01 13.32
CA GLU A 237 -15.90 -19.03 12.66
C GLU A 237 -15.26 -18.42 11.40
N VAL A 238 -13.94 -18.54 11.26
CA VAL A 238 -13.16 -18.28 10.04
C VAL A 238 -12.27 -19.48 9.71
N GLY A 239 -12.03 -19.70 8.43
CA GLY A 239 -11.13 -20.74 7.94
C GLY A 239 -11.02 -20.75 6.42
N CYS A 240 -10.47 -21.83 5.89
CA CYS A 240 -10.32 -22.06 4.45
C CYS A 240 -10.50 -23.55 4.12
N LEU A 241 -10.71 -23.85 2.83
CA LEU A 241 -10.78 -25.23 2.34
C LEU A 241 -9.46 -25.61 1.65
N ARG A 242 -8.92 -26.77 2.04
CA ARG A 242 -7.70 -27.36 1.47
C ARG A 242 -8.04 -28.54 0.57
N ILE A 243 -7.39 -28.59 -0.59
CA ILE A 243 -7.43 -29.73 -1.52
C ILE A 243 -6.07 -30.42 -1.43
N SER A 244 -6.04 -31.66 -0.97
CA SER A 244 -4.81 -32.45 -0.70
C SER A 244 -4.87 -33.83 -1.37
N PRO A 245 -3.75 -34.49 -1.73
CA PRO A 245 -3.77 -35.86 -2.27
C PRO A 245 -4.36 -36.87 -1.28
N SER A 246 -5.31 -37.71 -1.73
CA SER A 246 -5.93 -38.77 -0.90
C SER A 246 -4.98 -39.88 -0.43
N THR A 247 -3.73 -39.86 -0.88
CA THR A 247 -2.64 -40.72 -0.39
C THR A 247 -2.16 -40.34 1.01
N HIS A 248 -2.43 -39.13 1.47
CA HIS A 248 -2.10 -38.67 2.82
C HIS A 248 -3.31 -38.78 3.76
N PRO A 249 -3.09 -39.03 5.06
CA PRO A 249 -4.14 -38.89 6.07
C PRO A 249 -4.72 -37.48 6.09
N ASP A 250 -6.03 -37.36 6.37
CA ASP A 250 -6.68 -36.07 6.56
C ASP A 250 -5.92 -35.21 7.58
N GLY A 251 -5.78 -33.90 7.33
CA GLY A 251 -5.17 -32.99 8.30
C GLY A 251 -3.64 -33.07 8.40
N THR A 252 -2.96 -33.84 7.55
CA THR A 252 -1.49 -33.88 7.54
C THR A 252 -0.93 -32.54 7.06
N TRP A 253 -0.12 -31.85 7.87
CA TRP A 253 0.59 -30.61 7.49
C TRP A 253 1.70 -30.86 6.46
N ASN A 254 2.09 -29.79 5.75
CA ASN A 254 3.26 -29.76 4.85
C ASN A 254 3.25 -30.82 3.72
N VAL A 255 2.06 -31.23 3.29
CA VAL A 255 1.82 -32.04 2.07
C VAL A 255 1.43 -31.13 0.91
N GLN A 256 1.60 -31.59 -0.34
CA GLN A 256 1.14 -30.84 -1.51
C GLN A 256 -0.34 -30.49 -1.36
N ALA A 257 -0.68 -29.21 -1.58
CA ALA A 257 -2.06 -28.74 -1.47
C ALA A 257 -2.28 -27.44 -2.25
N VAL A 258 -3.54 -27.21 -2.63
CA VAL A 258 -4.05 -25.89 -3.01
C VAL A 258 -5.20 -25.53 -2.06
N TRP A 259 -5.40 -24.23 -1.83
CA TRP A 259 -6.31 -23.71 -0.81
C TRP A 259 -7.24 -22.65 -1.37
N THR A 260 -8.43 -22.50 -0.77
CA THR A 260 -9.22 -21.27 -0.94
C THR A 260 -8.60 -20.12 -0.16
N ASP A 261 -8.95 -18.90 -0.54
CA ASP A 261 -8.85 -17.77 0.39
C ASP A 261 -9.65 -18.03 1.69
N ASP A 262 -9.22 -17.34 2.73
CA ASP A 262 -9.90 -17.17 4.02
C ASP A 262 -11.33 -16.64 3.86
N HIS A 263 -12.27 -17.21 4.63
CA HIS A 263 -13.67 -16.79 4.63
C HIS A 263 -14.40 -17.16 5.92
N ALA A 264 -15.48 -16.42 6.21
CA ALA A 264 -16.40 -16.73 7.30
C ALA A 264 -17.12 -18.06 7.07
N LEU A 265 -17.12 -18.93 8.08
CA LEU A 265 -17.64 -20.30 8.03
C LEU A 265 -19.15 -20.37 8.32
N ALA A 266 -19.94 -19.42 7.81
CA ALA A 266 -21.39 -19.29 8.04
C ALA A 266 -22.15 -20.61 7.83
N TRP A 267 -21.77 -21.31 6.75
CA TRP A 267 -22.35 -22.56 6.32
C TRP A 267 -22.13 -23.73 7.29
N HIS A 268 -21.14 -23.62 8.17
CA HIS A 268 -20.70 -24.64 9.13
C HIS A 268 -21.25 -24.41 10.55
N LEU A 269 -21.67 -23.18 10.87
CA LEU A 269 -22.13 -22.78 12.21
C LEU A 269 -23.27 -23.65 12.78
N GLU A 270 -23.47 -23.56 14.10
CA GLU A 270 -24.44 -24.35 14.86
C GLU A 270 -25.92 -24.08 14.47
N ASP A 271 -26.82 -25.01 14.79
CA ASP A 271 -28.25 -24.92 14.46
C ASP A 271 -28.93 -23.65 14.96
N LYS A 272 -28.43 -23.00 16.04
CA LYS A 272 -28.97 -21.72 16.52
C LYS A 272 -28.83 -20.61 15.48
N PHE A 273 -27.68 -20.52 14.80
CA PHE A 273 -27.46 -19.54 13.74
C PHE A 273 -28.44 -19.74 12.57
N ARG A 274 -28.79 -20.99 12.25
CA ARG A 274 -29.80 -21.30 11.23
C ARG A 274 -31.25 -21.18 11.71
N GLN A 275 -31.50 -21.03 13.01
CA GLN A 275 -32.82 -20.76 13.59
C GLN A 275 -33.10 -19.26 13.63
N ASP A 276 -32.14 -18.47 14.12
CA ASP A 276 -32.18 -17.00 14.10
C ASP A 276 -30.74 -16.45 14.01
N SER A 277 -30.31 -16.14 12.78
CA SER A 277 -28.97 -15.61 12.52
C SER A 277 -28.78 -14.22 13.10
N ALA A 278 -29.84 -13.43 13.22
CA ALA A 278 -29.78 -12.03 13.66
C ALA A 278 -29.63 -11.92 15.18
N VAL A 279 -30.36 -12.73 15.95
CA VAL A 279 -30.17 -12.83 17.40
C VAL A 279 -28.80 -13.42 17.73
N TRP A 280 -28.38 -14.49 17.04
CA TRP A 280 -27.05 -15.10 17.24
C TRP A 280 -25.91 -14.11 16.95
N ALA A 281 -26.01 -13.37 15.84
CA ALA A 281 -25.02 -12.37 15.45
C ALA A 281 -25.01 -11.15 16.39
N LEU A 282 -26.17 -10.73 16.90
CA LEU A 282 -26.26 -9.64 17.88
C LEU A 282 -25.59 -9.98 19.22
N ASP A 283 -25.76 -11.22 19.72
CA ASP A 283 -25.08 -11.67 20.94
C ASP A 283 -23.55 -11.71 20.74
N LYS A 284 -23.08 -12.15 19.56
CA LYS A 284 -21.67 -12.09 19.15
C LYS A 284 -21.12 -10.66 19.05
N CYS A 285 -21.85 -9.78 18.40
CA CYS A 285 -21.51 -8.36 18.25
C CYS A 285 -21.34 -7.67 19.62
N LYS A 286 -22.25 -7.93 20.58
CA LYS A 286 -22.17 -7.40 21.95
C LYS A 286 -20.99 -7.98 22.75
N ALA A 287 -20.68 -9.27 22.58
CA ALA A 287 -19.52 -9.88 23.22
C ALA A 287 -18.19 -9.28 22.70
N TRP A 288 -18.13 -8.96 21.40
CA TRP A 288 -17.00 -8.25 20.80
C TRP A 288 -16.91 -6.79 21.27
N ASP A 289 -18.03 -6.04 21.32
CA ASP A 289 -18.04 -4.66 21.84
C ASP A 289 -17.55 -4.60 23.30
N GLN A 290 -17.88 -5.59 24.12
CA GLN A 290 -17.38 -5.74 25.50
C GLN A 290 -15.89 -6.10 25.56
N LEU A 291 -15.40 -6.96 24.66
CA LEU A 291 -13.98 -7.28 24.56
C LEU A 291 -13.17 -6.01 24.21
N GLU A 292 -13.63 -5.24 23.23
CA GLU A 292 -13.00 -3.98 22.79
C GLU A 292 -12.96 -2.89 23.90
N GLU A 293 -13.77 -2.98 24.97
CA GLU A 293 -13.62 -2.11 26.16
C GLU A 293 -12.45 -2.50 27.07
N THR A 294 -11.93 -3.71 26.93
CA THR A 294 -10.77 -4.20 27.70
C THR A 294 -9.45 -4.12 26.95
N LEU A 295 -9.50 -3.94 25.62
CA LEU A 295 -8.34 -3.83 24.77
C LEU A 295 -7.76 -2.40 24.76
N PRO A 296 -6.44 -2.24 24.53
CA PRO A 296 -5.86 -0.95 24.22
C PRO A 296 -6.53 -0.27 23.01
N ASP A 297 -6.72 1.04 23.13
CA ASP A 297 -6.98 1.92 21.99
C ASP A 297 -5.74 2.00 21.08
N PHE A 298 -6.00 1.99 19.77
CA PHE A 298 -5.01 2.05 18.70
C PHE A 298 -5.23 3.22 17.73
N LEU A 299 -6.34 3.96 17.88
CA LEU A 299 -6.77 5.02 16.94
C LEU A 299 -5.82 6.24 16.93
N SER A 300 -4.87 6.30 17.86
CA SER A 300 -3.82 7.33 17.93
C SER A 300 -2.49 6.96 17.25
N GLU A 301 -2.36 5.75 16.68
CA GLU A 301 -1.16 5.31 15.93
C GLU A 301 -1.40 5.06 14.43
N ILE A 302 -2.66 5.09 13.99
CA ILE A 302 -3.05 4.95 12.59
C ILE A 302 -2.89 6.28 11.85
N ILE A 303 -2.77 6.22 10.52
CA ILE A 303 -2.70 7.39 9.64
C ILE A 303 -4.11 7.84 9.22
N ASP A 304 -4.34 9.15 9.19
CA ASP A 304 -5.55 9.75 8.63
C ASP A 304 -5.70 9.39 7.14
N CYS A 305 -6.92 9.11 6.71
CA CYS A 305 -7.25 8.89 5.30
C CYS A 305 -7.07 10.17 4.46
N PRO A 306 -6.63 10.05 3.19
CA PRO A 306 -6.76 11.11 2.21
C PRO A 306 -8.21 11.60 2.09
N CYS A 307 -8.40 12.91 1.87
CA CYS A 307 -9.74 13.49 1.78
C CYS A 307 -10.46 13.17 0.46
N THR A 308 -9.72 12.79 -0.58
CA THR A 308 -10.27 12.49 -1.92
C THR A 308 -9.61 11.25 -2.54
N LEU A 309 -10.34 10.63 -3.48
CA LEU A 309 -9.82 9.52 -4.30
C LEU A 309 -8.62 9.93 -5.18
N ALA A 310 -8.50 11.22 -5.51
CA ALA A 310 -7.36 11.77 -6.23
C ALA A 310 -6.09 11.69 -5.37
N GLN A 311 -6.13 12.31 -4.18
CA GLN A 311 -5.05 12.25 -3.20
C GLN A 311 -4.70 10.80 -2.84
N ALA A 312 -5.70 9.92 -2.68
CA ALA A 312 -5.51 8.51 -2.36
C ALA A 312 -4.79 7.69 -3.45
N ARG A 313 -4.93 8.07 -4.73
CA ARG A 313 -4.26 7.42 -5.87
C ARG A 313 -2.92 8.07 -6.22
N ALA A 314 -2.64 9.28 -5.70
CA ALA A 314 -1.36 9.97 -5.85
C ALA A 314 -0.39 9.74 -4.67
N ASP A 315 -0.89 9.49 -3.46
CA ASP A 315 -0.10 9.21 -2.24
C ASP A 315 0.41 7.76 -2.17
N THR A 316 1.05 7.30 -3.25
CA THR A 316 1.49 5.91 -3.42
C THR A 316 2.67 5.51 -2.53
N GLY A 317 3.23 6.45 -1.74
CA GLY A 317 4.22 6.17 -0.70
C GLY A 317 3.62 5.68 0.62
N ARG A 318 2.35 6.01 0.90
CA ARG A 318 1.66 5.65 2.16
C ARG A 318 0.47 4.74 1.95
N PHE A 319 -0.19 4.83 0.80
CA PHE A 319 -1.41 4.08 0.48
C PHE A 319 -1.26 3.25 -0.80
N HIS A 320 -1.99 2.14 -0.87
CA HIS A 320 -2.06 1.28 -2.04
C HIS A 320 -3.48 0.72 -2.19
N THR A 321 -3.93 0.49 -3.42
CA THR A 321 -5.26 -0.08 -3.75
C THR A 321 -5.54 -1.39 -3.00
N ASP A 322 -6.75 -1.49 -2.49
CA ASP A 322 -7.30 -2.69 -1.83
C ASP A 322 -7.70 -3.74 -2.89
N TYR A 323 -7.25 -4.98 -2.73
CA TYR A 323 -7.49 -6.04 -3.72
C TYR A 323 -8.97 -6.49 -3.82
N GLY A 324 -9.82 -6.12 -2.85
CA GLY A 324 -11.27 -6.34 -2.86
C GLY A 324 -12.09 -5.11 -3.28
N CYS A 325 -11.46 -3.95 -3.52
CA CYS A 325 -12.12 -2.73 -3.98
C CYS A 325 -11.18 -1.87 -4.84
N ASP A 326 -10.87 -2.39 -6.02
CA ASP A 326 -10.03 -1.83 -7.09
C ASP A 326 -10.90 -1.43 -8.30
N ILE A 327 -10.92 -0.16 -8.68
CA ILE A 327 -11.82 0.32 -9.77
C ILE A 327 -11.29 -0.08 -11.15
N GLU A 328 -9.97 -0.15 -11.30
CA GLU A 328 -9.24 -0.56 -12.49
C GLU A 328 -9.50 -2.04 -12.86
N LYS A 329 -9.91 -2.87 -11.88
CA LYS A 329 -10.35 -4.26 -12.05
C LYS A 329 -11.89 -4.42 -12.09
N GLY A 330 -12.67 -3.34 -12.05
CA GLY A 330 -14.13 -3.37 -12.15
C GLY A 330 -14.84 -3.93 -10.90
N SER A 331 -14.45 -3.44 -9.72
CA SER A 331 -14.74 -4.10 -8.45
C SER A 331 -16.19 -4.21 -7.99
N VAL A 332 -16.39 -5.21 -7.12
CA VAL A 332 -17.56 -5.42 -6.28
C VAL A 332 -17.11 -5.28 -4.81
N CYS A 333 -17.10 -4.03 -4.32
CA CYS A 333 -16.62 -3.65 -2.98
C CYS A 333 -17.53 -4.22 -1.88
N THR A 334 -17.39 -5.52 -1.61
CA THR A 334 -18.40 -6.36 -0.94
C THR A 334 -18.67 -5.96 0.51
N TYR A 335 -17.66 -5.45 1.21
CA TYR A 335 -17.79 -4.93 2.57
C TYR A 335 -17.97 -3.39 2.61
N HIS A 336 -17.84 -2.71 1.46
CA HIS A 336 -17.90 -1.25 1.35
C HIS A 336 -18.97 -0.78 0.35
N PRO A 337 -20.26 -1.13 0.53
CA PRO A 337 -21.33 -0.74 -0.39
C PRO A 337 -21.45 0.79 -0.51
N GLY A 338 -21.53 1.26 -1.75
CA GLY A 338 -21.51 2.69 -2.12
C GLY A 338 -20.12 3.19 -2.54
N SER A 339 -19.05 2.51 -2.10
CA SER A 339 -17.68 2.78 -2.54
C SER A 339 -17.38 2.11 -3.89
N VAL A 340 -16.49 2.72 -4.68
CA VAL A 340 -15.99 2.19 -5.96
C VAL A 340 -14.51 1.84 -5.95
N HIS A 341 -13.76 2.40 -5.00
CA HIS A 341 -12.34 2.16 -4.79
C HIS A 341 -12.03 2.30 -3.30
N CYS A 342 -11.17 1.44 -2.77
CA CYS A 342 -10.54 1.61 -1.46
C CYS A 342 -9.02 1.52 -1.60
N VAL A 343 -8.32 2.21 -0.73
CA VAL A 343 -6.88 2.03 -0.50
C VAL A 343 -6.66 1.58 0.95
N ARG A 344 -5.58 0.85 1.20
CA ARG A 344 -5.06 0.57 2.53
C ARG A 344 -3.78 1.35 2.77
N ALA A 345 -3.56 1.78 4.00
CA ALA A 345 -2.22 2.16 4.44
C ALA A 345 -1.28 0.96 4.23
N ILE A 346 -0.04 1.22 3.81
CA ILE A 346 0.95 0.18 3.50
C ILE A 346 1.60 -0.38 4.78
N GLN A 347 1.74 0.47 5.80
CA GLN A 347 2.50 0.22 7.01
C GLN A 347 1.57 0.10 8.22
N ALA A 348 1.61 -1.06 8.87
CA ALA A 348 0.91 -1.31 10.14
C ALA A 348 1.46 -0.43 11.28
N SER A 349 0.58 -0.04 12.22
CA SER A 349 0.94 0.78 13.40
C SER A 349 2.07 0.13 14.21
N PRO A 350 3.08 0.88 14.70
CA PRO A 350 4.28 0.28 15.28
C PRO A 350 4.00 -0.63 16.48
N LYS A 351 3.14 -0.20 17.42
CA LYS A 351 2.91 -0.89 18.70
C LYS A 351 1.76 -1.88 18.63
N PHE A 352 0.66 -1.51 17.96
CA PHE A 352 -0.55 -2.32 17.93
C PHE A 352 -0.70 -3.17 16.67
N ALA A 353 0.05 -2.88 15.59
CA ALA A 353 -0.14 -3.43 14.25
C ALA A 353 -1.54 -3.17 13.67
N ALA A 354 -2.15 -2.05 14.04
CA ALA A 354 -3.40 -1.59 13.44
C ALA A 354 -3.19 -1.12 11.99
N GLY A 355 -4.26 -1.10 11.20
CA GLY A 355 -4.28 -0.58 9.84
C GLY A 355 -5.31 0.52 9.64
N GLN A 356 -5.30 1.11 8.44
CA GLN A 356 -6.34 2.02 7.98
C GLN A 356 -6.73 1.63 6.57
N GLN A 357 -8.03 1.48 6.34
CA GLN A 357 -8.65 1.32 5.03
C GLN A 357 -9.47 2.59 4.72
N CYS A 358 -9.33 3.13 3.52
CA CYS A 358 -9.92 4.40 3.10
C CYS A 358 -10.70 4.18 1.81
N CYS A 359 -12.02 4.39 1.85
CA CYS A 359 -12.94 4.03 0.78
C CYS A 359 -13.68 5.25 0.24
N TYR A 360 -13.87 5.28 -1.08
CA TYR A 360 -14.37 6.47 -1.79
C TYR A 360 -15.53 6.12 -2.73
N ASP A 361 -16.49 7.03 -2.83
CA ASP A 361 -17.63 6.92 -3.75
C ASP A 361 -17.25 7.25 -5.19
N HIS A 362 -18.20 7.03 -6.11
CA HIS A 362 -18.07 7.34 -7.54
C HIS A 362 -17.84 8.84 -7.86
N THR A 363 -17.93 9.73 -6.87
CA THR A 363 -17.64 11.16 -6.98
C THR A 363 -16.27 11.54 -6.43
N GLY A 364 -15.52 10.55 -5.92
CA GLY A 364 -14.20 10.71 -5.32
C GLY A 364 -14.23 11.20 -3.87
N ALA A 365 -15.41 11.28 -3.24
CA ALA A 365 -15.57 11.67 -1.84
C ALA A 365 -15.37 10.46 -0.92
N GLN A 366 -14.72 10.68 0.23
CA GLN A 366 -14.53 9.64 1.23
C GLN A 366 -15.89 9.20 1.83
N VAL A 367 -16.11 7.90 1.94
CA VAL A 367 -17.28 7.32 2.62
C VAL A 367 -16.95 7.11 4.10
N LEU A 368 -17.83 7.59 4.99
CA LEU A 368 -17.66 7.51 6.45
C LEU A 368 -18.65 6.54 7.09
N THR A 369 -18.21 5.85 8.15
CA THR A 369 -18.98 4.81 8.86
C THR A 369 -20.28 5.33 9.46
N ASP A 370 -20.27 6.54 10.02
CA ASP A 370 -21.47 7.15 10.62
C ASP A 370 -22.51 7.62 9.60
N ASP A 371 -22.21 7.52 8.30
CA ASP A 371 -23.14 7.82 7.19
C ASP A 371 -23.53 6.56 6.38
N SER A 372 -22.64 5.56 6.30
CA SER A 372 -22.83 4.35 5.50
C SER A 372 -22.13 3.15 6.12
N ILE A 373 -22.79 1.99 6.04
CA ILE A 373 -22.19 0.69 6.40
C ILE A 373 -20.96 0.35 5.56
N GLY A 374 -20.74 1.05 4.43
CA GLY A 374 -19.58 0.89 3.57
C GLY A 374 -18.47 1.93 3.75
N GLY A 375 -18.40 2.57 4.92
CA GLY A 375 -17.38 3.57 5.25
C GLY A 375 -15.94 3.05 5.30
N SER A 376 -15.02 4.00 5.43
CA SER A 376 -13.59 3.80 5.67
C SER A 376 -13.33 3.30 7.09
N THR A 377 -12.63 2.18 7.29
CA THR A 377 -12.43 1.59 8.63
C THR A 377 -10.97 1.67 9.10
N PRO A 378 -10.73 2.07 10.37
CA PRO A 378 -9.46 1.79 11.03
C PRO A 378 -9.49 0.35 11.56
N ASP A 379 -8.52 -0.47 11.21
CA ASP A 379 -8.54 -1.91 11.51
C ASP A 379 -7.67 -2.20 12.74
N ARG A 380 -8.14 -2.98 13.72
CA ARG A 380 -7.32 -3.36 14.90
C ARG A 380 -6.12 -4.21 14.49
N ALA A 381 -6.29 -5.00 13.44
CA ALA A 381 -5.25 -5.80 12.83
C ALA A 381 -5.09 -5.38 11.36
N HIS A 382 -3.91 -4.92 11.00
CA HIS A 382 -3.54 -4.63 9.62
C HIS A 382 -3.63 -5.92 8.78
N ASP A 383 -4.39 -5.88 7.68
CA ASP A 383 -4.61 -7.03 6.80
C ASP A 383 -3.32 -7.76 6.41
N TRP A 384 -2.26 -7.04 6.02
CA TRP A 384 -0.98 -7.66 5.64
C TRP A 384 -0.12 -8.14 6.82
N GLY A 385 -0.63 -8.02 8.05
CA GLY A 385 0.07 -8.35 9.29
C GLY A 385 1.21 -7.37 9.63
N SER A 386 2.02 -7.73 10.62
CA SER A 386 3.23 -6.99 10.99
C SER A 386 4.24 -7.87 11.75
N PRO A 387 5.56 -7.72 11.56
CA PRO A 387 6.55 -8.38 12.42
C PRO A 387 6.35 -8.04 13.91
N PRO A 388 6.52 -8.98 14.87
CA PRO A 388 6.66 -10.43 14.67
C PRO A 388 5.29 -11.06 14.35
N PHE A 389 5.13 -11.54 13.11
CA PHE A 389 3.84 -11.93 12.56
C PHE A 389 3.12 -13.08 13.30
N VAL A 390 3.86 -13.98 13.96
CA VAL A 390 3.31 -15.10 14.75
C VAL A 390 2.48 -14.66 15.96
N LYS A 391 2.61 -13.40 16.40
CA LYS A 391 1.86 -12.88 17.56
C LYS A 391 0.64 -12.10 17.10
N PRO A 392 -0.57 -12.50 17.50
CA PRO A 392 -1.73 -11.61 17.49
C PRO A 392 -1.48 -10.19 18.05
N PRO A 393 -2.17 -9.16 17.52
CA PRO A 393 -3.12 -9.21 16.40
C PRO A 393 -2.40 -8.97 15.06
N ARG A 394 -1.17 -9.50 14.90
CA ARG A 394 -0.28 -9.20 13.77
C ARG A 394 -0.23 -10.29 12.69
N VAL A 395 -1.08 -11.33 12.77
CA VAL A 395 -1.03 -12.48 11.86
C VAL A 395 -1.65 -12.08 10.50
N PRO A 396 -0.89 -12.16 9.38
CA PRO A 396 -1.36 -11.74 8.05
C PRO A 396 -2.68 -12.41 7.66
N GLY A 397 -3.65 -11.61 7.22
CA GLY A 397 -5.04 -11.96 6.93
C GLY A 397 -5.85 -12.28 8.18
N PHE A 398 -5.35 -13.18 9.02
CA PHE A 398 -6.15 -13.82 10.06
C PHE A 398 -6.54 -12.93 11.23
N SER A 399 -5.62 -12.11 11.76
CA SER A 399 -5.98 -11.22 12.86
C SER A 399 -6.99 -10.16 12.39
N HIS A 400 -6.90 -9.71 11.13
CA HIS A 400 -7.86 -8.81 10.50
C HIS A 400 -9.24 -9.49 10.36
N TRP A 401 -9.28 -10.74 9.90
CA TRP A 401 -10.51 -11.53 9.89
C TRP A 401 -11.13 -11.72 11.27
N VAL A 402 -10.33 -11.96 12.31
CA VAL A 402 -10.82 -12.20 13.68
C VAL A 402 -11.37 -10.94 14.34
N TYR A 403 -10.71 -9.79 14.20
CA TYR A 403 -11.08 -8.57 14.94
C TYR A 403 -11.92 -7.55 14.17
N ASP A 404 -11.83 -7.54 12.84
CA ASP A 404 -12.36 -6.45 12.02
C ASP A 404 -13.37 -6.95 10.97
N VAL A 405 -13.13 -8.10 10.33
CA VAL A 405 -14.08 -8.67 9.36
C VAL A 405 -15.20 -9.45 10.06
N LEU A 406 -14.90 -10.41 10.95
CA LEU A 406 -15.95 -11.18 11.65
C LEU A 406 -16.85 -10.29 12.53
N SER A 407 -16.30 -9.22 13.13
CA SER A 407 -17.07 -8.24 13.89
C SER A 407 -18.01 -7.42 13.00
N PHE A 408 -17.58 -7.02 11.81
CA PHE A 408 -18.46 -6.43 10.79
C PHE A 408 -19.57 -7.39 10.36
N TYR A 409 -19.25 -8.67 10.15
CA TYR A 409 -20.24 -9.72 9.89
C TYR A 409 -21.30 -9.81 11.01
N TYR A 410 -20.89 -9.84 12.28
CA TYR A 410 -21.81 -9.92 13.42
C TYR A 410 -22.68 -8.68 13.58
N CYS A 411 -22.08 -7.48 13.46
CA CYS A 411 -22.75 -6.22 13.75
C CYS A 411 -23.53 -5.62 12.56
N CYS A 412 -23.13 -5.90 11.32
CA CYS A 412 -23.69 -5.24 10.12
C CYS A 412 -24.31 -6.19 9.07
N LEU A 413 -23.77 -7.40 8.87
CA LEU A 413 -24.21 -8.26 7.76
C LEU A 413 -25.24 -9.30 8.19
N TRP A 414 -25.04 -9.92 9.35
CA TRP A 414 -25.96 -10.92 9.90
C TRP A 414 -26.96 -10.34 10.91
N SER A 415 -26.70 -9.13 11.43
CA SER A 415 -27.65 -8.34 12.22
C SER A 415 -27.60 -6.85 11.84
N ASP A 416 -28.67 -6.12 12.13
CA ASP A 416 -28.84 -4.69 11.81
C ASP A 416 -28.43 -3.78 12.99
N ASN A 417 -27.17 -3.90 13.44
CA ASN A 417 -26.67 -3.27 14.69
C ASN A 417 -25.30 -2.60 14.51
N CYS A 418 -25.03 -2.04 13.33
CA CYS A 418 -23.73 -1.47 12.96
C CYS A 418 -23.17 -0.41 13.91
N HIS A 419 -24.02 0.26 14.70
CA HIS A 419 -23.60 1.26 15.68
C HIS A 419 -22.58 0.73 16.71
N TYR A 420 -22.61 -0.56 17.05
CA TYR A 420 -21.55 -1.19 17.86
C TYR A 420 -20.21 -1.26 17.13
N TYR A 421 -20.22 -1.52 15.82
CA TYR A 421 -19.02 -1.56 14.99
C TYR A 421 -18.42 -0.17 14.82
N PHE A 422 -19.22 0.82 14.43
CA PHE A 422 -18.78 2.20 14.23
C PHE A 422 -18.20 2.82 15.51
N LYS A 423 -18.78 2.51 16.68
CA LYS A 423 -18.25 2.86 18.03
C LYS A 423 -16.78 2.43 18.24
N ARG A 424 -16.29 1.39 17.53
CA ARG A 424 -14.93 0.83 17.65
C ARG A 424 -14.07 0.99 16.41
N ARG A 425 -14.71 1.32 15.29
CA ARG A 425 -14.09 1.43 13.96
C ARG A 425 -14.55 2.73 13.28
N PRO A 426 -14.44 3.91 13.93
CA PRO A 426 -14.90 5.17 13.36
C PRO A 426 -13.96 5.62 12.23
N SER A 427 -14.50 6.06 11.11
CA SER A 427 -13.67 6.61 10.02
C SER A 427 -12.84 7.80 10.49
N SER A 428 -11.56 7.85 10.06
CA SER A 428 -10.83 9.12 9.97
C SER A 428 -11.62 10.07 9.05
N ASP A 429 -11.87 11.30 9.47
CA ASP A 429 -12.57 12.33 8.68
C ASP A 429 -11.61 13.34 8.00
N CYS A 430 -10.37 12.86 7.78
CA CYS A 430 -9.27 13.47 7.01
C CYS A 430 -8.79 14.85 7.47
N ARG A 431 -9.30 15.39 8.59
CA ARG A 431 -8.95 16.74 9.09
C ARG A 431 -7.47 16.93 9.45
N THR A 432 -6.72 15.86 9.71
CA THR A 432 -5.27 15.92 9.99
C THR A 432 -4.43 15.31 8.87
N TYR A 433 -5.06 14.80 7.81
CA TYR A 433 -4.37 14.37 6.60
C TYR A 433 -3.58 15.53 5.99
N GLN A 434 -2.33 15.26 5.66
CA GLN A 434 -1.44 16.16 4.94
C GLN A 434 -0.82 15.37 3.80
N ALA A 435 -1.10 15.81 2.56
CA ALA A 435 -0.59 15.19 1.35
C ALA A 435 0.96 15.26 1.28
N PRO A 436 1.64 14.27 0.70
CA PRO A 436 3.07 14.37 0.42
C PRO A 436 3.37 15.47 -0.61
N LYS A 437 4.60 15.98 -0.60
CA LYS A 437 5.16 16.74 -1.73
C LYS A 437 5.83 15.81 -2.73
N ALA A 438 5.77 16.20 -4.00
CA ALA A 438 6.34 15.45 -5.11
C ALA A 438 7.53 16.22 -5.72
N GLY A 439 8.67 15.55 -5.88
CA GLY A 439 9.78 16.00 -6.73
C GLY A 439 10.02 14.98 -7.84
N VAL A 440 10.57 15.38 -8.99
CA VAL A 440 10.72 14.48 -10.15
C VAL A 440 12.03 14.68 -10.93
N VAL A 441 12.52 13.59 -11.53
CA VAL A 441 13.59 13.56 -12.52
C VAL A 441 13.08 12.91 -13.81
N PHE A 442 13.21 13.58 -14.97
CA PHE A 442 12.66 13.12 -16.26
C PHE A 442 13.45 13.67 -17.46
N GLY A 443 13.24 13.17 -18.68
CA GLY A 443 13.92 13.67 -19.89
C GLY A 443 15.43 13.44 -19.91
N ASP A 444 16.22 14.42 -20.37
CA ASP A 444 17.70 14.36 -20.34
C ASP A 444 18.38 15.28 -19.33
N PRO A 445 18.60 14.74 -18.13
CA PRO A 445 17.61 14.80 -17.07
C PRO A 445 17.29 16.25 -16.64
N HIS A 446 16.02 16.61 -16.76
CA HIS A 446 15.39 17.73 -16.08
C HIS A 446 14.95 17.30 -14.67
N PHE A 447 14.92 18.27 -13.76
CA PHE A 447 14.58 18.11 -12.35
C PHE A 447 13.53 19.14 -11.97
N ILE A 448 12.52 18.74 -11.18
CA ILE A 448 11.64 19.65 -10.45
C ILE A 448 11.73 19.27 -8.96
N THR A 449 12.09 20.23 -8.12
CA THR A 449 12.25 20.08 -6.66
C THR A 449 10.90 20.01 -5.94
N PHE A 450 10.92 19.65 -4.65
CA PHE A 450 9.69 19.58 -3.84
C PHE A 450 8.95 20.92 -3.68
N ASP A 451 9.67 22.04 -3.81
CA ASP A 451 9.14 23.40 -3.72
C ASP A 451 9.00 24.10 -5.09
N GLY A 452 9.17 23.34 -6.20
CA GLY A 452 8.80 23.77 -7.54
C GLY A 452 9.88 24.48 -8.37
N VAL A 453 11.15 24.49 -7.92
CA VAL A 453 12.27 24.89 -8.78
C VAL A 453 12.47 23.86 -9.87
N SER A 454 12.37 24.30 -11.12
CA SER A 454 12.70 23.48 -12.29
C SER A 454 14.06 23.87 -12.87
N TYR A 455 14.86 22.87 -13.25
CA TYR A 455 16.17 23.07 -13.86
C TYR A 455 16.63 21.82 -14.64
N SER A 456 17.75 21.92 -15.37
CA SER A 456 18.33 20.80 -16.13
C SER A 456 19.75 20.46 -15.67
N PHE A 457 20.05 19.17 -15.47
CA PHE A 457 21.40 18.73 -15.07
C PHE A 457 21.85 17.49 -15.85
N ASN A 458 22.47 17.73 -17.01
CA ASN A 458 23.15 16.72 -17.82
C ASN A 458 24.51 16.28 -17.22
N GLY A 459 24.54 15.95 -15.93
CA GLY A 459 25.69 15.26 -15.32
C GLY A 459 25.86 13.86 -15.91
N LYS A 460 27.10 13.36 -15.92
CA LYS A 460 27.46 11.98 -16.27
C LYS A 460 28.16 11.34 -15.08
N GLY A 461 27.54 10.34 -14.43
CA GLY A 461 28.04 9.88 -13.14
C GLY A 461 26.98 9.23 -12.24
N GLU A 462 27.23 9.26 -10.93
CA GLU A 462 26.34 8.77 -9.87
C GLU A 462 26.18 9.88 -8.80
N TYR A 463 24.94 10.28 -8.50
CA TYR A 463 24.61 11.48 -7.72
C TYR A 463 23.53 11.22 -6.65
N THR A 464 23.51 12.01 -5.58
CA THR A 464 22.43 12.00 -4.58
C THR A 464 21.20 12.75 -5.12
N ILE A 465 20.12 12.04 -5.46
CA ILE A 465 18.84 12.65 -5.84
C ILE A 465 18.18 13.26 -4.60
N MET A 466 18.11 12.51 -3.51
CA MET A 466 17.59 12.98 -2.23
C MET A 466 18.26 12.22 -1.07
N VAL A 467 18.55 12.92 0.02
CA VAL A 467 18.99 12.36 1.29
C VAL A 467 18.28 13.04 2.46
N SER A 468 17.96 12.28 3.51
CA SER A 468 17.52 12.81 4.80
C SER A 468 18.18 12.02 5.92
N GLU A 469 19.24 12.57 6.52
CA GLU A 469 20.02 11.90 7.57
C GLU A 469 19.14 11.55 8.79
N SER A 470 18.23 12.45 9.19
CA SER A 470 17.33 12.25 10.34
C SER A 470 16.22 11.21 10.10
N LYS A 471 16.10 10.67 8.88
CA LYS A 471 15.22 9.55 8.53
C LYS A 471 15.99 8.33 8.02
N GLU A 472 17.32 8.43 7.94
CA GLU A 472 18.21 7.46 7.31
C GLU A 472 17.82 7.09 5.85
N LEU A 473 17.05 7.94 5.16
CA LEU A 473 16.59 7.72 3.78
C LEU A 473 17.60 8.30 2.78
N THR A 474 17.98 7.50 1.79
CA THR A 474 18.91 7.88 0.71
C THR A 474 18.40 7.38 -0.63
N ILE A 475 18.41 8.25 -1.65
CA ILE A 475 18.03 7.97 -3.03
C ILE A 475 19.13 8.51 -3.95
N GLN A 476 19.75 7.62 -4.74
CA GLN A 476 20.87 7.93 -5.64
C GLN A 476 20.50 7.65 -7.09
N GLY A 477 20.97 8.47 -8.03
CA GLY A 477 20.72 8.34 -9.48
C GLY A 477 22.00 8.18 -10.29
N ARG A 478 22.02 7.24 -11.24
CA ARG A 478 23.10 7.01 -12.21
C ARG A 478 22.70 7.53 -13.59
N THR A 479 23.53 8.37 -14.17
CA THR A 479 23.36 8.90 -15.53
C THR A 479 24.47 8.41 -16.48
N GLU A 480 24.11 8.06 -17.72
CA GLU A 480 25.07 7.65 -18.76
C GLU A 480 24.83 8.36 -20.11
N ASP A 481 25.86 8.36 -20.96
CA ASP A 481 25.87 8.96 -22.30
C ASP A 481 24.72 8.42 -23.20
N LYS A 482 23.90 9.33 -23.74
CA LYS A 482 22.77 9.03 -24.65
C LYS A 482 23.30 8.65 -26.05
N LYS A 483 23.66 7.37 -26.26
CA LYS A 483 24.26 6.87 -27.52
C LYS A 483 23.25 6.77 -28.68
N PHE A 484 23.18 7.80 -29.50
CA PHE A 484 22.32 7.86 -30.69
C PHE A 484 22.80 6.98 -31.85
N ARG A 485 21.86 6.47 -32.66
CA ARG A 485 22.12 5.81 -33.95
C ARG A 485 22.21 6.85 -35.07
N GLY A 486 23.37 7.48 -35.25
CA GLY A 486 23.60 8.42 -36.35
C GLY A 486 25.02 8.99 -36.37
N SER A 487 25.30 9.82 -37.37
CA SER A 487 26.57 10.55 -37.50
C SER A 487 26.70 11.75 -36.54
N HIS A 488 25.60 12.17 -35.90
CA HIS A 488 25.59 13.26 -34.94
C HIS A 488 25.76 12.73 -33.51
N MET A 489 26.99 12.85 -32.98
CA MET A 489 27.29 12.57 -31.57
C MET A 489 26.85 13.75 -30.70
N VAL A 490 25.66 13.64 -30.10
CA VAL A 490 25.14 14.58 -29.11
C VAL A 490 25.71 14.26 -27.71
N LYS A 491 26.15 15.30 -26.99
CA LYS A 491 26.53 15.21 -25.58
C LYS A 491 25.35 15.53 -24.67
N ALA A 492 24.55 14.52 -24.41
CA ALA A 492 23.48 14.51 -23.41
C ALA A 492 23.52 13.19 -22.64
N THR A 493 22.96 13.15 -21.43
CA THR A 493 22.85 11.93 -20.62
C THR A 493 21.41 11.51 -20.42
N LYS A 494 21.17 10.36 -19.79
CA LYS A 494 19.84 9.99 -19.28
C LYS A 494 19.96 9.22 -17.97
N LEU A 495 18.92 9.30 -17.15
CA LEU A 495 18.78 8.46 -15.96
C LEU A 495 18.69 6.98 -16.37
N SER A 496 19.50 6.13 -15.72
CA SER A 496 19.74 4.75 -16.14
C SER A 496 19.62 3.72 -15.01
N ALA A 497 19.87 4.14 -13.78
CA ALA A 497 19.57 3.41 -12.56
C ALA A 497 19.26 4.40 -11.43
N VAL A 498 18.41 3.98 -10.49
CA VAL A 498 18.20 4.66 -9.20
C VAL A 498 18.31 3.60 -8.12
N ALA A 499 19.07 3.88 -7.06
CA ALA A 499 19.25 2.99 -5.92
C ALA A 499 18.84 3.70 -4.63
N MET A 500 18.10 3.01 -3.78
CA MET A 500 17.41 3.61 -2.63
C MET A 500 17.36 2.69 -1.40
N ARG A 501 17.33 3.30 -0.21
CA ARG A 501 17.33 2.62 1.09
C ARG A 501 16.81 3.53 2.21
N GLU A 502 16.12 2.95 3.20
CA GLU A 502 15.79 3.60 4.48
C GLU A 502 16.43 2.83 5.64
N GLY A 503 17.39 3.45 6.32
CA GLY A 503 18.08 2.90 7.50
C GLY A 503 18.61 1.48 7.31
N THR A 504 17.99 0.52 7.99
CA THR A 504 18.40 -0.90 7.93
C THR A 504 17.64 -1.74 6.90
N SER A 505 16.84 -1.13 6.02
CA SER A 505 16.12 -1.82 4.95
C SER A 505 17.05 -2.60 4.01
N ASP A 506 16.46 -3.46 3.18
CA ASP A 506 17.11 -3.90 1.95
C ASP A 506 17.37 -2.72 1.02
N ILE A 507 18.44 -2.81 0.23
CA ILE A 507 18.77 -1.85 -0.82
C ILE A 507 18.03 -2.27 -2.09
N ILE A 508 17.26 -1.34 -2.68
CA ILE A 508 16.55 -1.54 -3.94
C ILE A 508 17.24 -0.73 -5.03
N GLU A 509 17.77 -1.38 -6.07
CA GLU A 509 18.23 -0.73 -7.31
C GLU A 509 17.22 -1.03 -8.43
N VAL A 510 16.73 0.00 -9.10
CA VAL A 510 15.87 -0.09 -10.29
C VAL A 510 16.64 0.52 -11.46
N ARG A 511 16.85 -0.26 -12.53
CA ARG A 511 17.71 0.12 -13.66
C ARG A 511 17.13 -0.28 -15.01
N LEU A 512 17.55 0.41 -16.07
CA LEU A 512 17.18 0.04 -17.44
C LEU A 512 17.71 -1.36 -17.77
N GLY A 513 16.83 -2.20 -18.31
CA GLY A 513 17.15 -3.56 -18.76
C GLY A 513 18.10 -3.60 -19.97
N ASN A 514 18.38 -4.81 -20.44
CA ASN A 514 19.09 -5.03 -21.70
C ASN A 514 18.37 -6.14 -22.51
N PRO A 515 17.58 -5.81 -23.55
CA PRO A 515 17.32 -4.48 -24.12
C PRO A 515 16.65 -3.48 -23.15
N GLN A 516 16.74 -2.19 -23.47
CA GLN A 516 16.24 -1.07 -22.64
C GLN A 516 14.72 -0.83 -22.81
N ASP A 517 13.94 -1.90 -22.79
CA ASP A 517 12.47 -1.92 -22.94
C ASP A 517 11.72 -2.22 -21.63
N HIS A 518 12.45 -2.57 -20.55
CA HIS A 518 11.92 -2.82 -19.22
C HIS A 518 12.81 -2.22 -18.11
N LEU A 519 12.27 -2.16 -16.90
CA LEU A 519 12.98 -1.89 -15.66
C LEU A 519 13.37 -3.23 -15.00
N GLN A 520 14.66 -3.41 -14.73
CA GLN A 520 15.17 -4.48 -13.87
C GLN A 520 15.24 -3.97 -12.42
N VAL A 521 14.68 -4.73 -11.48
CA VAL A 521 14.79 -4.45 -10.04
C VAL A 521 15.77 -5.43 -9.39
N LEU A 522 16.61 -4.94 -8.49
CA LEU A 522 17.53 -5.72 -7.68
C LEU A 522 17.32 -5.42 -6.18
N GLN A 523 17.19 -6.47 -5.38
CA GLN A 523 17.27 -6.44 -3.92
C GLN A 523 18.68 -6.85 -3.51
N ASN A 524 19.42 -6.01 -2.80
CA ASN A 524 20.77 -6.32 -2.29
C ASN A 524 21.69 -6.98 -3.36
N GLN A 525 21.81 -6.35 -4.54
CA GLN A 525 22.59 -6.83 -5.70
C GLN A 525 22.09 -8.14 -6.37
N THR A 526 20.90 -8.64 -6.01
CA THR A 526 20.26 -9.83 -6.61
C THR A 526 19.01 -9.42 -7.37
N SER A 527 18.86 -9.85 -8.63
CA SER A 527 17.68 -9.51 -9.44
C SER A 527 16.41 -10.15 -8.91
N LEU A 528 15.37 -9.34 -8.71
CA LEU A 528 14.02 -9.81 -8.47
C LEU A 528 13.35 -10.22 -9.79
N SER A 529 12.29 -11.04 -9.68
CA SER A 529 11.34 -11.32 -10.77
C SER A 529 9.94 -10.96 -10.31
N PHE A 530 9.13 -10.37 -11.19
CA PHE A 530 7.71 -10.10 -10.96
C PHE A 530 6.82 -10.96 -11.88
N SER A 531 7.29 -12.18 -12.19
CA SER A 531 6.60 -13.12 -13.08
C SER A 531 5.53 -13.97 -12.39
N GLU A 532 5.59 -14.10 -11.06
CA GLU A 532 4.58 -14.81 -10.25
C GLU A 532 3.81 -13.85 -9.34
N GLN A 533 4.47 -12.84 -8.79
CA GLN A 533 3.86 -11.83 -7.90
C GLN A 533 4.23 -10.42 -8.39
N SER A 534 3.27 -9.50 -8.39
CA SER A 534 3.49 -8.07 -8.69
C SER A 534 3.86 -7.25 -7.46
N TRP A 535 3.59 -7.75 -6.25
CA TRP A 535 3.92 -7.11 -4.97
C TRP A 535 4.93 -7.96 -4.18
N MET A 536 5.86 -7.32 -3.48
CA MET A 536 6.78 -7.96 -2.53
C MET A 536 6.87 -7.19 -1.20
N ASP A 537 6.63 -7.92 -0.11
CA ASP A 537 6.99 -7.52 1.24
C ASP A 537 8.49 -7.87 1.44
N LEU A 538 9.37 -6.87 1.56
CA LEU A 538 10.81 -7.05 1.77
C LEU A 538 11.23 -6.48 3.13
N LYS A 539 12.51 -6.61 3.50
CA LYS A 539 12.96 -6.17 4.83
C LYS A 539 12.96 -4.64 4.91
N GLY A 540 11.95 -4.08 5.58
CA GLY A 540 11.83 -2.63 5.83
C GLY A 540 11.59 -1.79 4.59
N VAL A 541 11.09 -2.40 3.50
CA VAL A 541 10.74 -1.74 2.24
C VAL A 541 9.73 -2.63 1.51
N PHE A 542 8.78 -2.02 0.81
CA PHE A 542 7.82 -2.71 -0.04
C PHE A 542 8.06 -2.35 -1.51
N VAL A 543 7.86 -3.29 -2.42
CA VAL A 543 8.07 -3.06 -3.86
C VAL A 543 6.88 -3.59 -4.66
N PHE A 544 6.33 -2.74 -5.52
CA PHE A 544 5.24 -3.05 -6.42
C PHE A 544 5.65 -2.82 -7.87
N SER A 545 5.38 -3.80 -8.73
CA SER A 545 5.67 -3.76 -10.17
C SER A 545 4.53 -4.45 -10.94
N PRO A 546 3.44 -3.73 -11.28
CA PRO A 546 2.29 -4.31 -11.98
C PRO A 546 2.59 -4.66 -13.46
N ASN A 547 3.68 -4.12 -14.01
CA ASN A 547 4.16 -4.41 -15.35
C ASN A 547 5.66 -4.08 -15.46
N PRO A 548 6.41 -4.55 -16.48
CA PRO A 548 7.85 -4.33 -16.59
C PRO A 548 8.30 -2.87 -16.82
N THR A 549 7.38 -1.90 -16.99
CA THR A 549 7.71 -0.48 -17.20
C THR A 549 7.39 0.42 -16.01
N ASN A 550 6.70 -0.09 -14.98
CA ASN A 550 6.31 0.65 -13.77
C ASN A 550 6.81 -0.07 -12.52
N VAL A 551 7.62 0.59 -11.69
CA VAL A 551 8.00 0.13 -10.34
C VAL A 551 7.67 1.22 -9.33
N THR A 552 7.06 0.89 -8.20
CA THR A 552 6.91 1.79 -7.05
C THR A 552 7.57 1.13 -5.83
N VAL A 553 8.36 1.90 -5.09
CA VAL A 553 9.08 1.48 -3.87
C VAL A 553 8.57 2.33 -2.70
N MET A 554 8.22 1.69 -1.58
CA MET A 554 7.54 2.33 -0.45
C MET A 554 8.26 2.02 0.86
N PHE A 555 8.48 3.05 1.69
CA PHE A 555 9.26 2.97 2.92
C PHE A 555 8.43 3.25 4.19
N PRO A 556 8.80 2.68 5.36
CA PRO A 556 8.09 2.88 6.64
C PRO A 556 7.90 4.33 7.09
N SER A 557 8.76 5.27 6.67
CA SER A 557 8.55 6.72 6.88
C SER A 557 7.36 7.31 6.12
N GLY A 558 6.77 6.55 5.20
CA GLY A 558 5.77 7.01 4.24
C GLY A 558 6.35 7.61 2.96
N ALA A 559 7.68 7.55 2.76
CA ALA A 559 8.31 7.96 1.52
C ALA A 559 8.03 6.96 0.37
N GLY A 560 7.61 7.49 -0.78
CA GLY A 560 7.39 6.73 -2.01
C GLY A 560 8.38 7.11 -3.11
N VAL A 561 8.78 6.14 -3.93
CA VAL A 561 9.58 6.37 -5.14
C VAL A 561 8.93 5.65 -6.32
N GLU A 562 8.40 6.42 -7.27
CA GLU A 562 7.78 5.93 -8.49
C GLU A 562 8.77 5.97 -9.65
N LEU A 563 8.98 4.85 -10.34
CA LEU A 563 9.79 4.77 -11.54
C LEU A 563 8.92 4.32 -12.73
N ARG A 564 9.03 5.05 -13.84
CA ARG A 564 8.20 4.88 -15.04
C ARG A 564 9.09 4.94 -16.29
N LEU A 565 9.11 3.88 -17.09
CA LEU A 565 9.88 3.80 -18.33
C LEU A 565 9.04 4.31 -19.52
N ARG A 566 9.50 5.39 -20.17
CA ARG A 566 8.84 6.02 -21.33
C ARG A 566 9.88 6.44 -22.37
N GLY A 567 9.67 6.10 -23.65
CA GLY A 567 10.60 6.44 -24.75
C GLY A 567 12.04 5.95 -24.55
N GLY A 568 12.24 4.82 -23.86
CA GLY A 568 13.57 4.32 -23.50
C GLY A 568 14.30 5.13 -22.41
N THR A 569 13.59 6.00 -21.69
CA THR A 569 14.12 6.79 -20.56
C THR A 569 13.31 6.58 -19.28
N MET A 570 13.99 6.65 -18.13
CA MET A 570 13.37 6.42 -16.83
C MET A 570 13.01 7.76 -16.19
N THR A 571 11.71 7.98 -15.95
CA THR A 571 11.21 9.03 -15.07
C THR A 571 11.20 8.50 -13.64
N THR A 572 11.56 9.34 -12.67
CA THR A 572 11.57 9.00 -11.23
C THR A 572 10.91 10.12 -10.44
N THR A 573 9.75 9.85 -9.83
CA THR A 573 9.06 10.75 -8.91
C THR A 573 9.33 10.30 -7.48
N VAL A 574 9.63 11.23 -6.57
CA VAL A 574 9.78 10.97 -5.14
C VAL A 574 8.64 11.69 -4.41
N LEU A 575 7.96 10.97 -3.51
CA LEU A 575 6.84 11.45 -2.70
C LEU A 575 7.27 11.47 -1.23
N LEU A 576 7.25 12.64 -0.57
CA LEU A 576 7.65 12.80 0.83
C LEU A 576 6.54 13.43 1.68
N PRO A 577 6.11 12.78 2.79
CA PRO A 577 5.21 13.40 3.76
C PRO A 577 5.87 14.55 4.54
N GLU A 578 5.07 15.46 5.11
CA GLU A 578 5.52 16.65 5.90
C GLU A 578 6.58 16.31 6.98
N VAL A 579 6.67 15.06 7.46
CA VAL A 579 7.71 14.61 8.40
C VAL A 579 9.16 14.70 7.87
N PHE A 580 9.35 15.00 6.58
CA PHE A 580 10.63 15.28 5.92
C PHE A 580 10.97 16.77 5.82
N LYS A 581 10.09 17.66 6.29
CA LYS A 581 10.23 19.11 6.14
C LYS A 581 11.48 19.66 6.82
N ASP A 582 12.14 20.60 6.14
CA ASP A 582 13.43 21.20 6.50
C ASP A 582 14.62 20.21 6.66
N ILE A 583 14.42 18.91 6.41
CA ILE A 583 15.43 17.85 6.63
C ILE A 583 15.77 17.02 5.37
N THR A 584 15.49 17.54 4.17
CA THR A 584 16.00 16.97 2.90
C THR A 584 17.18 17.76 2.35
N GLY A 585 18.01 17.09 1.56
CA GLY A 585 18.99 17.70 0.65
C GLY A 585 19.26 16.80 -0.55
N GLY A 586 20.09 17.26 -1.49
CA GLY A 586 20.33 16.61 -2.77
C GLY A 586 19.71 17.37 -3.94
N LEU A 587 19.66 16.75 -5.11
CA LEU A 587 19.16 17.37 -6.35
C LEU A 587 17.66 17.72 -6.33
N LEU A 588 16.84 17.09 -5.48
CA LEU A 588 15.44 17.49 -5.28
C LEU A 588 15.24 18.61 -4.24
N GLY A 589 16.33 19.17 -3.72
CA GLY A 589 16.32 20.37 -2.88
C GLY A 589 15.90 20.14 -1.43
N LYS A 590 15.46 21.21 -0.76
CA LYS A 590 15.15 21.24 0.67
C LYS A 590 13.67 21.53 0.87
N MET A 591 12.85 20.49 0.99
CA MET A 591 11.39 20.61 1.13
C MET A 591 11.00 21.47 2.35
N ASN A 592 10.61 22.73 2.13
CA ASN A 592 10.19 23.65 3.19
C ASN A 592 9.15 24.71 2.76
N GLY A 593 9.10 25.05 1.48
CA GLY A 593 8.22 26.03 0.86
C GLY A 593 8.92 27.29 0.31
N ASP A 594 10.25 27.39 0.39
CA ASP A 594 11.02 28.49 -0.20
C ASP A 594 11.94 28.01 -1.36
N PRO A 595 11.57 28.22 -2.64
CA PRO A 595 12.37 27.82 -3.82
C PRO A 595 13.70 28.59 -3.99
N LYS A 596 14.22 29.21 -2.93
CA LYS A 596 15.52 29.91 -2.88
C LYS A 596 16.63 29.12 -2.19
N ASP A 597 16.33 28.14 -1.33
CA ASP A 597 17.34 27.29 -0.69
C ASP A 597 17.39 25.84 -1.23
N ASP A 598 16.64 25.56 -2.31
CA ASP A 598 16.70 24.31 -3.07
C ASP A 598 18.05 24.09 -3.81
N LEU A 599 18.58 25.12 -4.45
CA LEU A 599 19.77 25.02 -5.32
C LEU A 599 21.09 25.18 -4.53
N VAL A 600 21.19 24.45 -3.42
CA VAL A 600 22.34 24.48 -2.51
C VAL A 600 23.29 23.31 -2.79
N THR A 601 24.58 23.62 -3.00
CA THR A 601 25.64 22.63 -3.20
C THR A 601 25.86 21.75 -1.96
N SER A 602 26.52 20.60 -2.15
CA SER A 602 26.91 19.72 -1.04
C SER A 602 27.86 20.35 -0.02
N ASP A 603 28.52 21.48 -0.35
CA ASP A 603 29.33 22.30 0.57
C ASP A 603 28.62 23.56 1.10
N GLY A 604 27.33 23.74 0.80
CA GLY A 604 26.47 24.77 1.40
C GLY A 604 26.43 26.13 0.68
N GLN A 605 26.81 26.19 -0.59
CA GLN A 605 26.72 27.41 -1.41
C GLN A 605 25.44 27.39 -2.27
N THR A 606 24.69 28.48 -2.29
CA THR A 606 23.46 28.61 -3.11
C THR A 606 23.80 29.10 -4.53
N GLU A 607 23.37 28.39 -5.57
CA GLU A 607 23.25 28.97 -6.91
C GLU A 607 21.92 29.75 -6.98
N SER A 608 22.00 31.01 -7.40
CA SER A 608 20.89 31.97 -7.38
C SER A 608 20.39 32.37 -8.77
N ASP A 609 21.14 32.03 -9.83
CA ASP A 609 20.76 32.30 -11.21
C ASP A 609 20.33 31.00 -11.92
N GLN A 610 19.01 30.78 -11.99
CA GLN A 610 18.42 29.65 -12.74
C GLN A 610 18.67 29.75 -14.27
N GLY A 611 19.09 30.91 -14.79
CA GLY A 611 19.57 31.07 -16.17
C GLY A 611 21.02 30.63 -16.38
N ASN A 612 21.81 30.48 -15.30
CA ASN A 612 23.21 30.11 -15.36
C ASN A 612 23.38 28.58 -15.52
N ALA A 613 23.24 28.09 -16.75
CA ALA A 613 23.34 26.66 -17.05
C ALA A 613 24.69 26.01 -16.67
N GLU A 614 25.80 26.75 -16.66
CA GLU A 614 27.09 26.24 -16.16
C GLU A 614 27.14 26.23 -14.61
N GLY A 615 26.52 27.21 -13.96
CA GLY A 615 26.29 27.23 -12.51
C GLY A 615 25.46 26.03 -12.03
N LEU A 616 24.29 25.82 -12.63
CA LEU A 616 23.44 24.65 -12.39
C LEU A 616 24.17 23.32 -12.61
N PHE A 617 25.06 23.24 -13.60
CA PHE A 617 25.90 22.07 -13.83
C PHE A 617 26.93 21.85 -12.72
N ASN A 618 27.56 22.92 -12.22
CA ASN A 618 28.48 22.83 -11.08
C ASN A 618 27.74 22.49 -9.78
N PHE A 619 26.55 23.03 -9.56
CA PHE A 619 25.66 22.67 -8.46
C PHE A 619 25.33 21.17 -8.49
N GLY A 620 24.84 20.65 -9.62
CA GLY A 620 24.53 19.23 -9.74
C GLY A 620 25.76 18.33 -9.62
N ALA A 621 26.93 18.78 -10.12
CA ALA A 621 28.19 18.07 -9.98
C ALA A 621 28.68 17.98 -8.52
N SER A 622 28.34 18.95 -7.66
CA SER A 622 28.67 18.91 -6.23
C SER A 622 28.00 17.74 -5.50
N TRP A 623 26.84 17.28 -5.97
CA TRP A 623 26.07 16.18 -5.40
C TRP A 623 26.50 14.78 -5.89
N ALA A 624 27.69 14.66 -6.47
CA ALA A 624 28.28 13.36 -6.82
C ALA A 624 28.53 12.51 -5.56
N ILE A 625 28.20 11.21 -5.62
CA ILE A 625 28.35 10.31 -4.46
C ILE A 625 29.82 9.98 -4.16
N LEU A 626 30.06 9.26 -3.06
CA LEU A 626 31.34 8.63 -2.77
C LEU A 626 31.30 7.12 -3.07
N ASN A 627 32.45 6.45 -3.09
CA ASN A 627 32.52 4.99 -3.29
C ASN A 627 32.03 4.23 -2.05
N GLU A 628 32.19 4.83 -0.88
CA GLU A 628 31.83 4.31 0.43
C GLU A 628 30.33 4.44 0.71
N SER A 629 29.66 5.38 0.05
CA SER A 629 28.23 5.67 0.21
C SER A 629 27.35 5.04 -0.88
N THR A 630 27.91 4.30 -1.84
CA THR A 630 27.15 3.81 -3.00
C THR A 630 26.13 2.73 -2.64
N LEU A 631 24.90 2.90 -3.11
CA LEU A 631 23.85 1.89 -3.05
C LEU A 631 23.81 1.00 -4.31
N PHE A 632 24.61 1.29 -5.34
CA PHE A 632 24.53 0.62 -6.64
C PHE A 632 25.29 -0.71 -6.74
N THR A 633 24.77 -1.60 -7.57
CA THR A 633 25.43 -2.83 -8.03
C THR A 633 26.42 -2.52 -9.17
N TYR A 634 27.54 -3.24 -9.18
CA TYR A 634 28.56 -3.19 -10.24
C TYR A 634 28.84 -4.60 -10.79
N ASP A 635 27.84 -5.22 -11.42
CA ASP A 635 27.84 -6.60 -11.90
C ASP A 635 28.37 -6.78 -13.34
N SER A 636 29.07 -5.79 -13.90
CA SER A 636 29.74 -5.95 -15.20
C SER A 636 31.04 -5.14 -15.27
N GLU A 637 31.99 -5.58 -16.11
CA GLU A 637 33.23 -4.84 -16.40
C GLU A 637 32.96 -3.38 -16.81
N ARG A 638 31.85 -3.15 -17.54
CA ARG A 638 31.41 -1.81 -17.90
C ARG A 638 31.11 -0.97 -16.66
N LEU A 639 30.30 -1.46 -15.73
CA LEU A 639 29.93 -0.72 -14.53
C LEU A 639 31.13 -0.52 -13.59
N LEU A 640 31.96 -1.55 -13.43
CA LEU A 640 33.20 -1.48 -12.64
C LEU A 640 34.14 -0.38 -13.18
N ASN A 641 34.46 -0.42 -14.47
CA ASN A 641 35.40 0.53 -15.10
C ASN A 641 34.81 1.93 -15.32
N SER A 642 33.49 2.08 -15.43
CA SER A 642 32.85 3.41 -15.67
C SER A 642 32.49 4.16 -14.39
N TYR A 643 32.33 3.46 -13.25
CA TYR A 643 31.77 4.06 -12.03
C TYR A 643 32.41 3.63 -10.70
N LEU A 644 32.93 2.40 -10.57
CA LEU A 644 33.59 1.97 -9.31
C LEU A 644 35.08 2.34 -9.28
N HIS A 645 35.74 2.24 -10.44
CA HIS A 645 37.17 2.53 -10.63
C HIS A 645 37.44 3.87 -11.32
N ALA A 646 36.39 4.66 -11.56
CA ALA A 646 36.43 5.99 -12.16
C ALA A 646 35.80 7.03 -11.19
N PRO A 647 36.05 8.34 -11.39
CA PRO A 647 35.38 9.39 -10.64
C PRO A 647 33.85 9.32 -10.76
N LYS A 648 33.13 9.62 -9.67
CA LYS A 648 31.65 9.62 -9.63
C LYS A 648 30.99 10.72 -10.46
N HIS A 649 31.76 11.71 -10.90
CA HIS A 649 31.37 12.71 -11.90
C HIS A 649 32.47 12.79 -12.97
N ASP A 650 32.13 12.59 -14.25
CA ASP A 650 33.04 12.76 -15.37
C ASP A 650 33.24 14.26 -15.67
N ALA A 651 34.19 14.90 -14.99
CA ALA A 651 34.50 16.32 -15.16
C ALA A 651 35.00 16.69 -16.58
N SER A 652 35.33 15.70 -17.43
CA SER A 652 35.65 15.92 -18.84
C SER A 652 34.40 15.97 -19.73
N PHE A 653 33.27 15.50 -19.22
CA PHE A 653 31.97 15.72 -19.84
C PHE A 653 31.61 17.20 -19.77
N ARG A 654 31.06 17.70 -20.88
CA ARG A 654 30.41 18.99 -20.99
C ARG A 654 29.20 18.78 -21.89
N PRO A 655 27.97 18.95 -21.37
CA PRO A 655 26.79 18.75 -22.18
C PRO A 655 26.65 19.88 -23.21
N VAL A 656 25.66 19.74 -24.09
CA VAL A 656 25.07 20.91 -24.73
C VAL A 656 24.21 21.62 -23.69
N PHE A 657 24.31 22.94 -23.61
CA PHE A 657 23.54 23.79 -22.67
C PHE A 657 22.39 24.53 -23.36
N SER A 658 22.48 24.73 -24.67
CA SER A 658 21.45 25.38 -25.50
C SER A 658 21.59 24.91 -26.94
N ILE A 659 20.47 24.84 -27.65
CA ILE A 659 20.43 24.53 -29.08
C ILE A 659 20.49 25.87 -29.84
N PRO A 660 21.38 26.03 -30.83
CA PRO A 660 21.29 27.16 -31.75
C PRO A 660 20.01 27.06 -32.56
N GLU A 661 19.17 28.11 -32.56
CA GLU A 661 17.96 28.17 -33.36
C GLU A 661 18.29 28.06 -34.87
N ASP A 662 17.75 27.05 -35.55
CA ASP A 662 17.73 26.96 -37.01
C ASP A 662 16.27 26.96 -37.50
N PRO A 663 15.75 28.07 -38.04
CA PRO A 663 14.37 28.17 -38.53
C PRO A 663 14.12 27.36 -39.82
N ASN A 664 15.10 26.56 -40.29
CA ASN A 664 14.97 25.62 -41.40
C ASN A 664 15.02 24.15 -40.93
N ASP A 665 15.08 23.91 -39.62
CA ASP A 665 15.19 22.55 -39.08
C ASP A 665 13.94 21.72 -39.41
N PRO A 666 14.06 20.57 -40.11
CA PRO A 666 12.90 19.80 -40.55
C PRO A 666 12.12 19.12 -39.41
N LEU A 667 12.63 19.16 -38.17
CA LEU A 667 11.91 18.71 -36.98
C LEU A 667 11.24 19.83 -36.20
N ASP A 668 11.64 21.10 -36.33
CA ASP A 668 11.20 22.17 -35.41
C ASP A 668 9.69 22.40 -35.40
N SER A 669 9.03 22.38 -36.56
CA SER A 669 7.57 22.51 -36.64
C SER A 669 6.84 21.33 -35.99
N GLN A 670 7.32 20.10 -36.21
CA GLN A 670 6.75 18.87 -35.63
C GLN A 670 7.03 18.79 -34.12
N ALA A 671 8.19 19.26 -33.68
CA ALA A 671 8.57 19.35 -32.28
C ALA A 671 7.70 20.40 -31.57
N SER A 672 7.52 21.58 -32.17
CA SER A 672 6.67 22.66 -31.63
C SER A 672 5.19 22.32 -31.58
N GLU A 673 4.66 21.51 -32.53
CA GLU A 673 3.28 21.00 -32.47
C GLU A 673 3.13 19.89 -31.40
N LEU A 674 4.16 19.06 -31.21
CA LEU A 674 4.14 17.99 -30.23
C LEU A 674 4.38 18.47 -28.80
N CYS A 675 5.29 19.41 -28.58
CA CYS A 675 5.86 19.73 -27.28
C CYS A 675 5.08 20.84 -26.56
N SER A 676 4.43 20.48 -25.46
CA SER A 676 3.75 21.42 -24.56
C SER A 676 4.05 21.06 -23.10
N GLY A 677 4.76 21.95 -22.41
CA GLY A 677 5.40 21.67 -21.12
C GLY A 677 6.91 21.63 -21.23
N GLU A 678 7.57 21.50 -20.08
CA GLU A 678 9.01 21.80 -19.95
C GLU A 678 9.92 20.71 -20.53
N GLY A 679 11.11 21.13 -20.99
CA GLY A 679 12.18 20.26 -21.52
C GLY A 679 11.90 19.64 -22.90
N SER A 680 10.66 19.23 -23.17
CA SER A 680 10.29 18.36 -24.30
C SER A 680 10.71 18.84 -25.69
N LEU A 681 10.68 20.16 -25.96
CA LEU A 681 11.15 20.73 -27.24
C LEU A 681 12.67 20.60 -27.39
N TYR A 682 13.42 20.94 -26.34
CA TYR A 682 14.88 20.78 -26.28
C TYR A 682 15.26 19.30 -26.45
N ASP A 683 14.62 18.42 -25.68
CA ASP A 683 14.87 16.98 -25.70
C ASP A 683 14.57 16.37 -27.09
N THR A 684 13.52 16.84 -27.78
CA THR A 684 13.21 16.44 -29.17
C THR A 684 14.31 16.80 -30.15
N LEU A 685 14.76 18.06 -30.12
CA LEU A 685 15.73 18.61 -31.06
C LEU A 685 17.15 18.10 -30.77
N MET A 686 17.52 17.94 -29.49
CA MET A 686 18.74 17.25 -29.06
C MET A 686 18.74 15.78 -29.48
N ALA A 687 17.66 15.05 -29.20
CA ALA A 687 17.59 13.62 -29.48
C ALA A 687 17.30 13.28 -30.94
N ARG A 688 16.90 14.27 -31.75
CA ARG A 688 16.34 14.09 -33.10
C ARG A 688 15.22 13.05 -33.12
N SER A 689 14.37 13.07 -32.08
CA SER A 689 13.37 12.04 -31.81
C SER A 689 12.10 12.62 -31.19
N LEU A 690 11.00 12.54 -31.95
CA LEU A 690 9.65 12.86 -31.47
C LEU A 690 9.16 11.87 -30.40
N GLU A 691 9.67 10.64 -30.38
CA GLU A 691 9.37 9.66 -29.32
C GLU A 691 9.91 10.13 -27.96
N MET A 692 11.14 10.66 -27.96
CA MET A 692 11.78 11.24 -26.77
C MET A 692 11.00 12.48 -26.28
N GLY A 693 10.70 13.42 -27.18
CA GLY A 693 9.89 14.60 -26.88
C GLY A 693 8.53 14.27 -26.27
N ASN A 694 7.83 13.29 -26.84
CA ASN A 694 6.55 12.83 -26.32
C ASN A 694 6.70 12.17 -24.94
N ALA A 695 7.74 11.38 -24.70
CA ALA A 695 8.02 10.79 -23.40
C ALA A 695 8.26 11.85 -22.32
N THR A 696 9.12 12.84 -22.59
CA THR A 696 9.43 13.95 -21.70
C THR A 696 8.19 14.80 -21.42
N ARG A 697 7.39 15.13 -22.44
CA ARG A 697 6.09 15.81 -22.31
C ARG A 697 5.12 15.04 -21.40
N VAL A 698 4.92 13.75 -21.66
CA VAL A 698 3.97 12.93 -20.88
C VAL A 698 4.48 12.71 -19.45
N SER A 699 5.78 12.74 -19.21
CA SER A 699 6.36 12.76 -17.84
C SER A 699 6.16 14.07 -17.11
N PHE A 700 6.39 15.21 -17.76
CA PHE A 700 6.04 16.53 -17.20
C PHE A 700 4.54 16.60 -16.85
N GLN A 701 3.66 16.25 -17.79
CA GLN A 701 2.20 16.25 -17.57
C GLN A 701 1.78 15.27 -16.45
N SER A 702 2.42 14.10 -16.37
CA SER A 702 2.15 13.11 -15.31
C SER A 702 2.62 13.56 -13.93
N HIS A 703 3.69 14.36 -13.84
CA HIS A 703 4.11 14.99 -12.59
C HIS A 703 3.16 16.14 -12.20
N MET A 704 2.79 17.01 -13.13
CA MET A 704 1.82 18.09 -12.88
C MET A 704 0.47 17.56 -12.40
N SER A 705 -0.03 16.45 -12.97
CA SER A 705 -1.24 15.76 -12.49
C SER A 705 -1.08 15.29 -11.05
N VAL A 706 0.07 14.68 -10.70
CA VAL A 706 0.34 14.24 -9.32
C VAL A 706 0.43 15.42 -8.36
N VAL A 707 0.97 16.58 -8.77
CA VAL A 707 0.97 17.80 -7.94
C VAL A 707 -0.45 18.34 -7.76
N GLU A 708 -1.27 18.38 -8.81
CA GLU A 708 -2.68 18.81 -8.76
C GLU A 708 -3.55 17.86 -7.90
N ASP A 709 -3.38 16.55 -8.05
CA ASP A 709 -4.06 15.51 -7.26
C ASP A 709 -3.64 15.52 -5.78
N LEU A 710 -2.50 16.14 -5.43
CA LEU A 710 -1.96 16.27 -4.07
C LEU A 710 -2.16 17.65 -3.43
N GLU A 711 -2.89 18.58 -4.08
CA GLU A 711 -3.20 19.88 -3.47
C GLU A 711 -3.95 19.73 -2.13
N PRO A 712 -3.64 20.53 -1.09
CA PRO A 712 -4.34 20.46 0.19
C PRO A 712 -5.81 20.87 0.06
N VAL A 713 -6.70 20.09 0.69
CA VAL A 713 -8.14 20.40 0.75
C VAL A 713 -8.59 20.60 2.19
N VAL A 714 -9.54 21.51 2.40
CA VAL A 714 -10.09 21.79 3.73
C VAL A 714 -11.29 20.88 4.00
N SER A 715 -11.15 20.01 5.01
CA SER A 715 -12.25 19.26 5.63
C SER A 715 -12.71 19.96 6.91
N CYS A 716 -14.02 20.03 7.14
CA CYS A 716 -14.60 20.42 8.42
C CYS A 716 -14.91 19.22 9.33
N GLY A 717 -14.61 18.00 8.87
CA GLY A 717 -14.92 16.75 9.57
C GLY A 717 -16.41 16.41 9.61
N TRP A 718 -16.72 15.22 10.12
CA TRP A 718 -18.09 14.72 10.21
C TRP A 718 -18.94 15.56 11.18
N LEU A 719 -20.12 15.96 10.73
CA LEU A 719 -21.13 16.61 11.56
C LEU A 719 -22.17 15.59 12.01
N SER A 720 -22.49 15.59 13.31
CA SER A 720 -23.44 14.66 13.91
C SER A 720 -24.91 15.08 13.70
N PRO A 721 -25.85 14.12 13.55
CA PRO A 721 -27.27 14.41 13.67
C PRO A 721 -27.63 14.79 15.11
N PRO A 722 -28.53 15.76 15.34
CA PRO A 722 -29.02 16.08 16.68
C PRO A 722 -29.88 14.93 17.24
N THR A 723 -29.87 14.73 18.56
CA THR A 723 -30.66 13.68 19.22
C THR A 723 -32.16 13.91 19.01
N ASN A 724 -32.89 12.89 18.52
CA ASN A 724 -34.27 13.00 17.99
C ASN A 724 -34.37 13.90 16.75
N GLY A 725 -33.41 13.73 15.84
CA GLY A 725 -33.33 14.42 14.57
C GLY A 725 -32.45 13.69 13.58
N LYS A 726 -32.31 14.29 12.40
CA LYS A 726 -31.72 13.68 11.20
C LYS A 726 -30.77 14.65 10.52
N LYS A 727 -29.83 14.07 9.78
CA LYS A 727 -28.89 14.77 8.91
C LYS A 727 -29.15 14.38 7.45
N GLU A 728 -29.06 15.37 6.57
CA GLU A 728 -28.99 15.21 5.12
C GLU A 728 -27.67 15.83 4.63
N GLY A 729 -26.94 15.11 3.78
CA GLY A 729 -25.59 15.44 3.35
C GLY A 729 -24.51 14.55 3.97
N THR A 730 -23.60 14.07 3.11
CA THR A 730 -22.52 13.11 3.43
C THR A 730 -21.15 13.60 2.90
N ARG A 731 -20.98 14.93 2.79
CA ARG A 731 -19.75 15.57 2.28
C ARG A 731 -19.28 16.63 3.27
N TYR A 732 -17.97 16.64 3.52
CA TYR A 732 -17.37 17.39 4.63
C TYR A 732 -16.28 18.37 4.21
N LEU A 733 -16.02 18.49 2.90
CA LEU A 733 -15.04 19.43 2.33
C LEU A 733 -15.63 20.84 2.18
N GLN A 734 -14.76 21.85 2.06
CA GLN A 734 -15.12 23.26 1.90
C GLN A 734 -16.22 23.49 0.85
N GLY A 735 -17.25 24.25 1.22
CA GLY A 735 -18.42 24.53 0.40
C GLY A 735 -19.50 23.44 0.40
N ALA A 736 -19.26 22.28 1.02
CA ALA A 736 -20.33 21.32 1.28
C ALA A 736 -21.34 21.91 2.28
N VAL A 737 -22.62 21.57 2.09
CA VAL A 737 -23.73 21.96 2.97
C VAL A 737 -24.34 20.69 3.57
N VAL A 738 -24.51 20.71 4.88
CA VAL A 738 -25.18 19.68 5.67
C VAL A 738 -26.45 20.28 6.26
N LYS A 739 -27.58 19.59 6.10
CA LYS A 739 -28.90 20.05 6.55
C LYS A 739 -29.36 19.18 7.71
N LEU A 740 -29.78 19.82 8.80
CA LEU A 740 -30.22 19.18 10.03
C LEU A 740 -31.71 19.42 10.24
N SER A 741 -32.42 18.39 10.70
CA SER A 741 -33.87 18.41 10.93
C SER A 741 -34.23 17.62 12.18
N CYS A 742 -35.45 17.79 12.70
CA CYS A 742 -35.92 17.10 13.90
C CYS A 742 -37.01 16.07 13.59
N ASP A 743 -37.09 15.03 14.41
CA ASP A 743 -38.14 14.03 14.30
C ASP A 743 -39.52 14.56 14.72
N SER A 744 -40.57 13.87 14.30
CA SER A 744 -41.96 14.23 14.62
C SER A 744 -42.16 14.32 16.14
N GLY A 745 -42.70 15.46 16.60
CA GLY A 745 -42.82 15.78 18.02
C GLY A 745 -41.64 16.56 18.61
N TYR A 746 -40.63 16.92 17.82
CA TYR A 746 -39.51 17.77 18.23
C TYR A 746 -39.43 19.04 17.37
N VAL A 747 -38.89 20.11 17.94
CA VAL A 747 -38.69 21.43 17.31
C VAL A 747 -37.19 21.72 17.23
N LEU A 748 -36.75 22.21 16.07
CA LEU A 748 -35.35 22.57 15.82
C LEU A 748 -34.99 23.91 16.47
N TRP A 749 -33.84 23.93 17.14
CA TRP A 749 -33.23 25.13 17.73
C TRP A 749 -31.75 25.18 17.37
N GLY A 750 -31.22 26.34 17.00
CA GLY A 750 -29.94 26.50 16.29
C GLY A 750 -30.13 26.59 14.78
N SER A 751 -29.08 26.36 13.99
CA SER A 751 -29.13 26.46 12.52
C SER A 751 -29.73 25.20 11.86
N GLU A 752 -30.52 25.38 10.81
CA GLU A 752 -31.07 24.28 9.99
C GLU A 752 -30.05 23.80 8.93
N GLU A 753 -29.20 24.70 8.43
CA GLU A 753 -28.19 24.41 7.41
C GLU A 753 -26.81 24.87 7.89
N HIS A 754 -25.81 24.00 7.71
CA HIS A 754 -24.42 24.21 8.08
C HIS A 754 -23.53 24.07 6.84
N THR A 755 -22.71 25.08 6.55
CA THR A 755 -21.77 25.06 5.41
C THR A 755 -20.35 24.88 5.92
N CYS A 756 -19.56 24.02 5.28
CA CYS A 756 -18.14 23.89 5.61
C CYS A 756 -17.36 25.12 5.08
N LEU A 757 -16.79 25.89 6.00
CA LEU A 757 -16.00 27.09 5.69
C LEU A 757 -14.54 26.73 5.41
N GLY A 758 -13.85 27.58 4.64
CA GLY A 758 -12.40 27.47 4.40
C GLY A 758 -11.50 27.62 5.65
N THR A 759 -12.10 27.74 6.84
CA THR A 759 -11.44 27.67 8.15
C THR A 759 -11.42 26.25 8.74
N GLY A 760 -11.99 25.25 8.07
CA GLY A 760 -12.15 23.90 8.62
C GLY A 760 -13.24 23.82 9.70
N GLN A 761 -14.22 24.73 9.68
CA GLN A 761 -15.32 24.78 10.63
C GLN A 761 -16.68 24.90 9.94
N TRP A 762 -17.70 24.27 10.54
CA TRP A 762 -19.10 24.39 10.13
C TRP A 762 -19.67 25.75 10.51
N SER A 763 -20.40 26.38 9.58
CA SER A 763 -21.09 27.65 9.82
C SER A 763 -22.43 27.47 10.54
N GLY A 764 -22.70 28.27 11.57
CA GLY A 764 -24.03 28.34 12.19
C GLY A 764 -23.99 28.14 13.71
N GLU A 765 -25.17 28.05 14.31
CA GLU A 765 -25.35 27.74 15.72
C GLU A 765 -25.66 26.25 15.92
N THR A 766 -25.10 25.64 16.97
CA THR A 766 -25.24 24.21 17.27
C THR A 766 -26.72 23.78 17.34
N THR A 767 -27.09 22.86 16.45
CA THR A 767 -28.48 22.41 16.31
C THR A 767 -28.86 21.42 17.41
N THR A 768 -30.05 21.59 17.98
CA THR A 768 -30.66 20.69 18.95
C THR A 768 -32.13 20.50 18.65
N CYS A 769 -32.67 19.32 18.99
CA CYS A 769 -34.09 19.00 18.82
C CYS A 769 -34.74 18.90 20.20
N VAL A 770 -35.59 19.86 20.53
CA VAL A 770 -36.29 19.94 21.82
C VAL A 770 -37.73 19.45 21.68
N ALA A 771 -38.23 18.69 22.66
CA ALA A 771 -39.57 18.12 22.59
C ALA A 771 -40.63 19.24 22.49
N GLY A 772 -41.48 19.16 21.46
CA GLY A 772 -42.55 20.10 21.21
C GLY A 772 -43.60 20.01 22.31
N MET A 773 -43.75 21.07 23.11
CA MET A 773 -44.83 21.16 24.09
C MET A 773 -46.16 21.45 23.39
N ASP A 774 -46.88 20.40 23.03
CA ASP A 774 -48.27 20.52 22.57
C ASP A 774 -49.13 21.21 23.64
N HIS A 775 -49.61 22.40 23.29
CA HIS A 775 -50.68 23.14 23.95
C HIS A 775 -50.55 23.42 25.47
N LEU A 776 -49.51 24.14 25.87
CA LEU A 776 -49.70 25.22 26.85
C LEU A 776 -49.96 26.55 26.13
N SER A 777 -51.22 26.75 25.73
CA SER A 777 -51.69 28.02 25.18
C SER A 777 -51.37 29.19 26.12
N PRO A 778 -50.74 30.29 25.64
CA PRO A 778 -50.51 31.46 26.47
C PRO A 778 -51.87 32.08 26.84
N LYS A 779 -52.34 31.83 28.06
CA LYS A 779 -53.50 32.53 28.62
C LYS A 779 -53.18 34.02 28.62
N ARG A 780 -53.85 34.78 27.74
CA ARG A 780 -53.80 36.25 27.77
C ARG A 780 -54.13 36.72 29.19
N PRO A 781 -53.33 37.62 29.80
CA PRO A 781 -53.69 38.18 31.08
C PRO A 781 -55.00 38.97 30.94
N SER A 782 -55.93 38.75 31.87
CA SER A 782 -57.15 39.56 31.98
C SER A 782 -56.79 41.02 32.27
N PRO A 783 -57.55 42.02 31.77
CA PRO A 783 -57.39 43.41 32.19
C PRO A 783 -57.54 43.52 33.71
N GLY A 784 -56.53 44.08 34.37
CA GLY A 784 -56.45 44.10 35.84
C GLY A 784 -57.26 45.20 36.50
N TYR A 785 -57.30 45.16 37.83
CA TYR A 785 -57.64 46.29 38.69
C TYR A 785 -56.49 46.55 39.68
N HIS A 786 -56.34 47.81 40.09
CA HIS A 786 -55.22 48.33 40.89
C HIS A 786 -55.17 47.71 42.32
N LEU A 787 -54.04 47.69 43.05
CA LEU A 787 -53.50 48.86 43.78
C LEU A 787 -52.09 48.62 44.39
N LEU A 788 -51.27 49.68 44.34
CA LEU A 788 -50.26 50.15 45.32
C LEU A 788 -49.17 49.21 45.91
N GLY A 789 -47.91 49.54 45.59
CA GLY A 789 -46.79 49.56 46.55
C GLY A 789 -45.91 48.31 46.63
N SER A 790 -44.59 48.39 46.90
CA SER A 790 -43.70 49.56 47.04
C SER A 790 -42.24 49.21 46.66
N VAL A 791 -41.34 50.20 46.68
CA VAL A 791 -39.98 50.15 46.10
C VAL A 791 -38.92 49.49 47.03
N SER A 792 -37.75 49.16 46.47
CA SER A 792 -36.45 48.87 47.13
C SER A 792 -36.18 47.42 47.58
N CYS A 793 -34.95 46.90 47.59
CA CYS A 793 -33.71 47.23 46.83
C CYS A 793 -32.71 46.04 46.97
N CYS A 794 -31.61 46.03 46.21
CA CYS A 794 -30.52 45.05 46.36
C CYS A 794 -29.67 45.31 47.62
N ILE A 795 -29.05 44.26 48.21
CA ILE A 795 -27.68 44.26 48.78
C ILE A 795 -27.23 42.84 49.17
N LEU A 796 -25.95 42.68 49.52
CA LEU A 796 -25.13 41.46 49.50
C LEU A 796 -24.92 40.74 50.86
N TRP A 797 -24.42 39.49 50.75
CA TRP A 797 -23.63 38.70 51.73
C TRP A 797 -24.31 38.10 52.98
N GLY A 798 -23.86 36.89 53.37
CA GLY A 798 -24.28 36.21 54.61
C GLY A 798 -23.84 34.73 54.71
N SER A 799 -22.69 34.47 55.35
CA SER A 799 -22.05 33.15 55.53
C SER A 799 -22.79 32.17 56.46
N ASN A 800 -22.54 30.86 56.34
CA ASN A 800 -22.37 29.98 57.53
C ASN A 800 -21.71 28.61 57.23
N THR A 801 -21.16 27.98 58.27
CA THR A 801 -20.39 26.71 58.20
C THR A 801 -20.73 25.73 59.34
N LYS A 802 -20.68 24.42 59.04
CA LYS A 802 -20.40 23.25 59.94
C LYS A 802 -20.72 21.93 59.18
N LEU A 803 -20.24 20.72 59.52
CA LEU A 803 -18.95 20.17 59.99
C LEU A 803 -19.25 18.76 60.58
N TYR A 804 -18.79 17.68 59.92
CA TYR A 804 -18.44 16.36 60.50
C TYR A 804 -19.58 15.46 61.10
N PRO A 805 -19.36 14.13 61.35
CA PRO A 805 -18.09 13.43 61.60
C PRO A 805 -17.78 12.13 60.81
N VAL A 806 -16.65 11.50 61.17
CA VAL A 806 -16.01 10.31 60.54
C VAL A 806 -15.50 9.36 61.62
N THR A 807 -15.65 8.04 61.43
CA THR A 807 -14.99 6.93 62.18
C THR A 807 -15.04 5.64 61.33
N SER A 808 -14.07 4.70 61.33
CA SER A 808 -12.69 4.69 61.86
C SER A 808 -11.95 3.36 61.52
N GLY A 809 -10.63 3.41 61.25
CA GLY A 809 -9.69 2.26 61.29
C GLY A 809 -9.52 1.45 60.00
N THR A 810 -8.41 0.73 59.75
CA THR A 810 -7.11 0.65 60.46
C THR A 810 -6.00 0.12 59.51
N ILE A 811 -4.71 0.39 59.76
CA ILE A 811 -3.54 -0.10 58.99
C ILE A 811 -2.62 -0.94 59.91
N PRO A 812 -1.73 -1.80 59.40
CA PRO A 812 -0.29 -1.51 59.60
C PRO A 812 0.71 -2.00 58.52
N GLN A 813 1.64 -1.11 58.11
CA GLN A 813 3.11 -1.35 57.89
C GLN A 813 3.59 -2.36 56.82
N LEU A 814 4.80 -2.33 56.23
CA LEU A 814 6.01 -1.44 56.14
C LEU A 814 6.75 -1.84 54.82
N TYR A 815 7.65 -1.07 54.17
CA TYR A 815 9.10 -0.96 54.51
C TYR A 815 9.89 0.02 53.58
N ARG A 816 10.82 0.80 54.17
CA ARG A 816 12.09 1.44 53.67
C ARG A 816 12.24 2.11 52.28
N SER A 817 12.74 3.36 52.33
CA SER A 817 13.71 4.00 51.41
C SER A 817 15.17 3.83 51.94
N PRO A 818 16.30 4.42 51.41
CA PRO A 818 16.56 5.90 51.37
C PRO A 818 17.62 6.49 50.36
N PHE A 819 17.76 7.85 50.35
CA PHE A 819 18.97 8.69 49.99
C PHE A 819 19.47 8.78 48.52
N LEU A 820 20.06 9.86 47.95
CA LEU A 820 20.41 11.31 48.24
C LEU A 820 20.36 12.09 46.87
N LEU A 821 20.36 13.42 46.63
CA LEU A 821 20.40 14.73 47.36
C LEU A 821 21.67 15.60 47.07
N GLN A 822 21.62 16.56 46.10
CA GLN A 822 22.46 17.79 45.90
C GLN A 822 22.12 18.48 44.53
N SER A 823 22.36 19.77 44.20
CA SER A 823 22.34 21.07 44.94
C SER A 823 22.45 22.30 43.96
N LEU A 824 21.93 23.49 44.35
CA LEU A 824 21.90 24.77 43.58
C LEU A 824 23.23 25.57 43.55
N PRO A 825 23.46 26.56 42.63
CA PRO A 825 23.17 28.00 42.93
C PRO A 825 22.82 28.97 41.74
N TYR A 826 22.03 30.03 42.04
CA TYR A 826 21.89 31.44 41.50
C TYR A 826 22.31 31.85 40.05
N VAL A 827 21.72 32.85 39.35
CA VAL A 827 21.64 34.32 39.63
C VAL A 827 20.55 35.04 38.74
N LEU A 828 20.05 36.22 39.16
CA LEU A 828 19.21 37.22 38.44
C LEU A 828 19.92 38.62 38.46
N PRO A 829 19.49 39.72 37.78
CA PRO A 829 18.21 40.04 37.10
C PRO A 829 18.43 40.43 35.59
N LEU A 830 17.72 41.28 34.80
CA LEU A 830 16.79 42.45 34.94
C LEU A 830 15.84 42.61 33.72
N TRP A 831 14.70 43.32 33.92
CA TRP A 831 14.00 44.37 33.11
C TRP A 831 13.99 44.29 31.54
N GLN A 832 12.93 44.70 30.81
CA GLN A 832 11.85 45.65 31.13
C GLN A 832 10.53 45.38 30.37
N LEU A 833 9.40 45.78 30.97
CA LEU A 833 8.03 45.81 30.41
C LEU A 833 7.87 46.77 29.22
N TYR A 834 6.91 46.50 28.32
CA TYR A 834 5.61 47.20 28.29
C TYR A 834 4.62 46.62 27.28
N GLY A 835 3.33 46.86 27.52
CA GLY A 835 2.24 46.73 26.56
C GLY A 835 0.94 47.33 27.13
N THR A 836 0.03 47.81 26.28
CA THR A 836 -1.44 47.96 26.54
C THR A 836 -2.17 48.46 25.29
N CYS A 837 -3.48 48.31 25.27
CA CYS A 837 -4.35 48.54 24.11
C CYS A 837 -4.89 49.97 24.01
N THR A 838 -5.35 50.36 22.81
CA THR A 838 -6.39 51.38 22.60
C THR A 838 -7.33 50.97 21.47
N ALA A 839 -8.61 51.35 21.55
CA ALA A 839 -9.60 51.23 20.48
C ALA A 839 -9.96 52.64 19.93
N GLY A 840 -10.47 52.72 18.70
CA GLY A 840 -10.84 53.98 18.04
C GLY A 840 -11.76 53.76 16.83
N GLU A 841 -12.64 54.74 16.56
CA GLU A 841 -13.87 54.57 15.78
C GLU A 841 -13.90 55.18 14.36
N GLN A 842 -14.85 54.69 13.55
CA GLN A 842 -15.72 55.43 12.60
C GLN A 842 -15.21 56.09 11.28
N SER A 843 -15.66 55.49 10.17
CA SER A 843 -16.48 56.07 9.05
C SER A 843 -15.96 57.13 8.04
N ALA A 844 -16.03 56.78 6.73
CA ALA A 844 -16.58 57.55 5.57
C ALA A 844 -16.41 56.68 4.29
N LEU A 845 -17.45 56.27 3.53
CA LEU A 845 -18.31 57.00 2.56
C LEU A 845 -17.62 57.51 1.29
N ASP A 846 -17.96 56.96 0.11
CA ASP A 846 -18.42 57.75 -1.06
C ASP A 846 -19.21 56.90 -2.13
N TYR A 847 -19.65 57.54 -3.23
CA TYR A 847 -20.78 57.15 -4.10
C TYR A 847 -20.51 56.34 -5.41
N SER A 848 -21.61 55.86 -6.01
CA SER A 848 -21.74 55.05 -7.26
C SER A 848 -21.55 55.84 -8.59
N PRO A 849 -21.51 55.19 -9.79
CA PRO A 849 -22.75 54.79 -10.50
C PRO A 849 -22.68 53.51 -11.39
N ILE A 850 -23.85 53.13 -11.94
CA ILE A 850 -24.12 51.95 -12.81
C ILE A 850 -23.93 52.29 -14.32
N PRO A 851 -23.52 51.32 -15.16
CA PRO A 851 -24.44 50.63 -16.10
C PRO A 851 -24.15 49.09 -16.20
N ASN A 852 -24.93 48.19 -16.82
CA ASN A 852 -26.31 48.18 -17.39
C ASN A 852 -26.79 46.71 -17.55
N GLN A 853 -28.03 46.48 -18.05
CA GLN A 853 -28.51 45.20 -18.63
C GLN A 853 -28.93 45.38 -20.11
N PRO A 854 -29.23 44.28 -20.82
CA PRO A 854 -30.63 44.09 -21.24
C PRO A 854 -31.21 42.70 -20.89
N GLN A 855 -32.54 42.64 -20.74
CA GLN A 855 -33.32 41.41 -20.54
C GLN A 855 -33.84 40.82 -21.87
N LEU A 856 -34.24 39.56 -21.85
CA LEU A 856 -35.31 39.06 -22.73
C LEU A 856 -36.16 38.00 -22.00
N VAL A 857 -37.42 37.91 -22.40
CA VAL A 857 -38.54 37.27 -21.68
C VAL A 857 -38.85 35.87 -22.23
N LEU A 858 -39.28 34.94 -21.36
CA LEU A 858 -40.31 33.89 -21.58
C LEU A 858 -40.62 33.30 -20.19
N ALA A 859 -41.78 33.58 -19.57
CA ALA A 859 -43.10 32.95 -19.75
C ALA A 859 -43.34 31.73 -18.83
N ARG A 860 -44.40 31.80 -18.01
CA ARG A 860 -44.97 30.68 -17.24
C ARG A 860 -46.13 30.07 -18.03
N GLU A 861 -46.27 28.75 -18.00
CA GLU A 861 -47.56 28.07 -18.06
C GLU A 861 -47.65 26.98 -16.98
N HIS A 862 -48.87 26.54 -16.66
CA HIS A 862 -49.16 25.43 -15.75
C HIS A 862 -49.10 24.08 -16.50
N VAL A 863 -48.97 22.98 -15.76
CA VAL A 863 -49.87 21.81 -15.88
C VAL A 863 -49.83 20.96 -14.60
N GLU A 864 -50.80 20.07 -14.47
CA GLU A 864 -51.34 19.50 -13.23
C GLU A 864 -50.57 18.30 -12.64
N THR A 865 -50.86 18.01 -11.37
CA THR A 865 -50.51 16.76 -10.68
C THR A 865 -51.29 15.55 -11.19
N TRP A 866 -50.64 14.40 -11.37
CA TRP A 866 -51.30 13.09 -11.49
C TRP A 866 -50.59 11.99 -10.68
N HIS A 867 -51.38 11.12 -10.04
CA HIS A 867 -50.93 9.90 -9.37
C HIS A 867 -51.07 8.68 -10.29
N VAL A 868 -49.98 7.92 -10.49
CA VAL A 868 -49.96 6.48 -10.86
C VAL A 868 -48.68 5.93 -10.20
N GLN A 869 -48.73 5.21 -9.06
CA GLN A 869 -49.18 3.83 -8.83
C GLN A 869 -48.20 2.77 -9.40
N GLN A 870 -47.70 1.89 -8.52
CA GLN A 870 -46.71 0.84 -8.86
C GLN A 870 -47.30 -0.25 -9.76
N ILE A 871 -46.53 -0.70 -10.76
CA ILE A 871 -46.69 -2.00 -11.44
C ILE A 871 -45.30 -2.56 -11.77
N GLU A 872 -45.02 -3.80 -11.36
CA GLU A 872 -43.84 -4.58 -11.77
C GLU A 872 -44.03 -5.22 -13.16
N PRO A 873 -42.94 -5.53 -13.88
CA PRO A 873 -42.96 -6.61 -14.85
C PRO A 873 -41.90 -7.70 -14.57
N SER A 874 -42.35 -8.95 -14.59
CA SER A 874 -41.52 -10.17 -14.69
C SER A 874 -42.13 -11.07 -15.80
N PRO A 875 -41.49 -12.18 -16.24
CA PRO A 875 -40.99 -12.21 -17.63
C PRO A 875 -41.73 -13.19 -18.59
N ARG A 876 -41.22 -13.26 -19.84
CA ARG A 876 -41.61 -14.11 -20.99
C ARG A 876 -42.75 -13.51 -21.85
N ASP A 877 -42.83 -13.69 -23.17
CA ASP A 877 -42.14 -14.60 -24.13
C ASP A 877 -41.83 -13.90 -25.48
N VAL A 878 -40.63 -14.13 -26.04
CA VAL A 878 -40.39 -14.16 -27.51
C VAL A 878 -39.35 -15.27 -27.77
N HIS A 879 -39.67 -16.24 -28.63
CA HIS A 879 -38.87 -17.46 -28.76
C HIS A 879 -38.54 -17.83 -30.22
N SER A 880 -37.31 -18.30 -30.42
CA SER A 880 -36.86 -19.28 -31.44
C SER A 880 -36.36 -18.82 -32.85
N VAL A 881 -35.39 -19.63 -33.33
CA VAL A 881 -34.84 -19.76 -34.72
C VAL A 881 -34.05 -18.53 -35.25
N CYS A 882 -32.78 -18.63 -35.67
CA CYS A 882 -32.04 -19.74 -36.29
C CYS A 882 -30.58 -19.90 -35.79
N HIS A 883 -29.80 -20.79 -36.43
CA HIS A 883 -28.45 -21.22 -36.02
C HIS A 883 -27.47 -21.24 -37.21
N GLN A 884 -26.16 -21.35 -36.93
CA GLN A 884 -25.01 -21.49 -37.88
C GLN A 884 -24.55 -20.19 -38.58
N ALA A 885 -23.30 -20.03 -39.08
CA ALA A 885 -21.91 -20.37 -38.65
C ALA A 885 -20.94 -20.23 -39.87
N LEU A 886 -19.62 -20.26 -39.61
CA LEU A 886 -18.48 -20.53 -40.53
C LEU A 886 -17.66 -19.35 -41.16
N THR A 887 -16.46 -19.17 -40.59
CA THR A 887 -15.10 -19.13 -41.23
C THR A 887 -14.54 -17.95 -42.07
N SER A 888 -13.23 -17.71 -41.80
CA SER A 888 -12.11 -17.32 -42.70
C SER A 888 -11.95 -15.89 -43.29
N LEU A 889 -10.98 -15.14 -42.74
CA LEU A 889 -9.70 -14.64 -43.35
C LEU A 889 -9.66 -14.12 -44.82
N PRO A 890 -8.71 -13.21 -45.20
CA PRO A 890 -8.06 -12.10 -44.47
C PRO A 890 -7.75 -10.83 -45.35
N LEU A 891 -6.88 -9.92 -44.86
CA LEU A 891 -5.96 -8.98 -45.58
C LEU A 891 -6.37 -7.55 -46.05
N VAL A 892 -5.49 -6.59 -45.70
CA VAL A 892 -4.96 -5.44 -46.49
C VAL A 892 -5.69 -4.06 -46.50
N ALA A 893 -5.17 -3.17 -45.63
CA ALA A 893 -4.52 -1.87 -45.90
C ALA A 893 -5.29 -0.57 -46.29
N ASP A 894 -5.07 0.43 -45.42
CA ASP A 894 -4.49 1.77 -45.70
C ASP A 894 -5.28 3.00 -46.21
N LEU A 895 -5.04 4.08 -45.43
CA LEU A 895 -4.76 5.49 -45.79
C LEU A 895 -5.86 6.58 -45.85
N LEU A 896 -5.43 7.74 -45.32
CA LEU A 896 -5.83 9.14 -45.57
C LEU A 896 -7.05 9.79 -44.86
N TYR A 897 -6.75 10.26 -43.64
CA TYR A 897 -6.74 11.69 -43.24
C TYR A 897 -8.00 12.46 -42.76
N ALA A 898 -7.77 13.15 -41.63
CA ALA A 898 -8.19 14.52 -41.26
C ALA A 898 -9.59 14.80 -40.64
N THR A 899 -9.56 15.10 -39.32
CA THR A 899 -10.00 16.33 -38.60
C THR A 899 -11.28 17.09 -39.06
N VAL A 900 -12.12 17.68 -38.19
CA VAL A 900 -12.00 18.13 -36.77
C VAL A 900 -13.35 17.98 -36.04
N CYS A 901 -13.36 17.59 -34.75
CA CYS A 901 -14.25 18.15 -33.72
C CYS A 901 -13.85 17.69 -32.31
N THR A 902 -14.01 18.54 -31.30
CA THR A 902 -13.60 18.34 -29.90
C THR A 902 -14.80 18.32 -28.93
N HIS A 903 -14.51 17.90 -27.68
CA HIS A 903 -15.36 17.91 -26.48
C HIS A 903 -16.45 16.83 -26.33
N TYR A 904 -16.60 16.44 -25.05
CA TYR A 904 -17.32 15.26 -24.54
C TYR A 904 -16.69 13.94 -25.06
N TRP A 905 -16.51 12.89 -24.26
CA TRP A 905 -17.30 12.46 -23.10
C TRP A 905 -16.50 12.36 -21.79
N LYS A 906 -17.09 12.83 -20.68
CA LYS A 906 -16.88 12.31 -19.32
C LYS A 906 -18.21 11.71 -18.84
N SER A 907 -18.46 10.43 -19.10
CA SER A 907 -19.49 9.62 -18.42
C SER A 907 -19.55 8.17 -18.97
N LEU A 908 -18.76 7.27 -18.38
CA LEU A 908 -19.11 5.89 -18.06
C LEU A 908 -18.04 5.32 -17.11
#